data_AF-A0A4S4EK95-F1
#
_entry.id   AF-A0A4S4EK95-F1
#
_cell.length_a   1.000
_cell.length_b   1.000
_cell.length_c   1.000
_cell.angle_alpha   90.00
_cell.angle_beta   90.00
_cell.angle_gamma   90.00
#
_symmetry.space_group_name_H-M   'P 1'
#
loop_
_entity.id
_entity.type
_entity.pdbx_description
1 polymer ?
#
loop_
_entity_poly.entity_id
_entity_poly.type
_entity_poly.pdbx_seq_one_letter_code
_entity_poly.pdbx_strand_id
1 'polypeptide(L)'
;MAVSEDSTSSLSMVLLSSVLGLAIVTRLNNNFDGYGVMVYAVRKLPMKSLLLLQMRELDTSVDALVEEFEASWKPEMCKYSRKLVEFCCSKALRSVCCHIAELINNETFSRFTFDMMLAWEMPSSTDEESYMVDDGPSVREDAFVWLGTLVPLVVDMVNGKFTFEALTASTAYRLYFPAYDKYLKEIDKCMKHLQKQAKPKGVELADDEFILHVEGTASTQRVIRHIGGTSWPGRLTLTNYALYFEASGVVSYEDALKLDLSKDIEQRVKPAATGPWGAPLFDKAIVYESAELKDPVVLEFPEVTSSTRRDHWLALIKEFILLHQFLSKYNVKLPTQAWEMHARTIFGIIRLHAAREMLRISPPNPKSFLIFALFDELPKGDYVLEELAESLKKVDSVHPCSASSILRCTNVSQLVVSNLEVADAVGERISVSGQAENLSSLESTIDQVRQEAKEVVAAKATTEGLKEDGVSESVLVLMELLKPLKNVLPWFEEVLTWQKPATTVIVIATSLLIVYKEWVGKALAVCLLWMVAKMVQARLQGIRNKYNKIVLSTASDKTTMESIVSAQHGLKTAQDIVQMANISILKIWSILVSKAPKHTDMVMMALTGLAIILAVIPFKYILMAIILCCFTTSSKLGKHAANKQGNRRLKEWWDSIPIIPVEVIDNVPDTQT
;
A
#
# COMPACT_ATOMS: atom_id res chain seq x y z
N MET A 1 30.99 -54.77 7.48
CA MET A 1 32.18 -53.91 7.35
C MET A 1 31.99 -53.03 6.13
N ALA A 2 31.39 -51.86 6.33
CA ALA A 2 31.32 -50.79 5.34
C ALA A 2 31.23 -49.50 6.15
N VAL A 3 32.37 -48.83 6.33
CA VAL A 3 32.49 -47.53 6.97
C VAL A 3 33.43 -46.71 6.10
N SER A 4 33.01 -45.46 5.83
CA SER A 4 33.86 -44.31 5.50
C SER A 4 34.40 -44.20 4.06
N GLU A 5 33.55 -43.73 3.14
CA GLU A 5 33.96 -42.87 2.00
C GLU A 5 33.39 -41.44 2.10
N ASP A 6 32.44 -41.18 3.01
CA ASP A 6 31.81 -39.86 3.19
C ASP A 6 32.63 -38.90 4.09
N SER A 7 33.53 -39.41 4.93
CA SER A 7 34.33 -38.57 5.84
C SER A 7 35.53 -37.90 5.14
N THR A 8 36.00 -38.43 4.01
CA THR A 8 37.16 -37.88 3.27
C THR A 8 36.80 -36.66 2.41
N SER A 9 35.55 -36.54 1.95
CA SER A 9 34.99 -35.36 1.28
C SER A 9 34.79 -34.17 2.24
N SER A 10 34.27 -34.45 3.44
CA SER A 10 34.12 -33.44 4.50
C SER A 10 35.48 -32.98 5.04
N LEU A 11 36.43 -33.90 5.24
CA LEU A 11 37.79 -33.57 5.69
C LEU A 11 38.59 -32.79 4.64
N SER A 12 38.40 -33.04 3.34
CA SER A 12 39.10 -32.30 2.27
C SER A 12 38.59 -30.87 2.16
N MET A 13 37.27 -30.61 2.30
CA MET A 13 36.72 -29.25 2.38
C MET A 13 37.16 -28.51 3.64
N VAL A 14 37.24 -29.18 4.79
CA VAL A 14 37.73 -28.57 6.04
C VAL A 14 39.22 -28.22 5.94
N LEU A 15 40.04 -29.11 5.36
CA LEU A 15 41.48 -28.88 5.14
C LEU A 15 41.74 -27.77 4.12
N LEU A 16 41.03 -27.73 2.99
CA LEU A 16 41.08 -26.61 2.03
C LEU A 16 40.64 -25.29 2.68
N SER A 17 39.61 -25.29 3.54
CA SER A 17 39.16 -24.09 4.26
C SER A 17 40.20 -23.54 5.25
N SER A 18 41.03 -24.41 5.82
CA SER A 18 42.06 -24.06 6.80
C SER A 18 43.36 -23.56 6.15
N VAL A 19 43.74 -24.14 5.01
CA VAL A 19 44.96 -23.77 4.26
C VAL A 19 44.75 -22.47 3.48
N LEU A 20 43.57 -22.25 2.87
CA LEU A 20 43.24 -20.98 2.22
C LEU A 20 43.09 -19.84 3.24
N GLY A 21 42.50 -20.15 4.41
CA GLY A 21 42.41 -19.22 5.52
C GLY A 21 43.79 -18.77 6.04
N LEU A 22 44.77 -19.68 6.07
CA LEU A 22 46.14 -19.36 6.48
C LEU A 22 46.90 -18.53 5.42
N ALA A 23 46.67 -18.80 4.13
CA ALA A 23 47.30 -18.06 3.03
C ALA A 23 46.83 -16.58 2.96
N ILE A 24 45.54 -16.35 3.17
CA ILE A 24 44.93 -15.00 3.25
C ILE A 24 45.44 -14.26 4.52
N VAL A 25 45.55 -14.97 5.64
CA VAL A 25 46.09 -14.44 6.92
C VAL A 25 47.56 -14.03 6.80
N THR A 26 48.37 -14.75 6.02
CA THR A 26 49.81 -14.48 5.93
C THR A 26 50.12 -13.26 5.04
N ARG A 27 49.24 -12.93 4.07
CA ARG A 27 49.42 -11.76 3.18
C ARG A 27 48.83 -10.46 3.74
N LEU A 28 47.71 -10.52 4.46
CA LEU A 28 47.09 -9.34 5.08
C LEU A 28 47.88 -8.79 6.28
N ASN A 29 48.81 -9.57 6.84
CA ASN A 29 49.61 -9.17 8.01
C ASN A 29 50.82 -8.28 7.65
N ASN A 30 51.14 -8.07 6.37
CA ASN A 30 52.36 -7.37 5.93
C ASN A 30 52.17 -5.89 5.55
N ASN A 31 50.93 -5.35 5.56
CA ASN A 31 50.68 -3.93 5.31
C ASN A 31 49.95 -3.30 6.52
N PHE A 32 50.74 -2.84 7.50
CA PHE A 32 50.27 -2.22 8.73
C PHE A 32 50.14 -0.70 8.55
N ASP A 33 48.90 -0.20 8.50
CA ASP A 33 48.34 0.73 9.49
C ASP A 33 46.90 1.12 9.06
N GLY A 34 45.90 0.50 9.70
CA GLY A 34 44.47 0.82 9.50
C GLY A 34 43.52 -0.39 9.34
N TYR A 35 44.04 -1.58 8.99
CA TYR A 35 43.24 -2.74 8.55
C TYR A 35 42.83 -3.74 9.66
N GLY A 36 42.99 -3.42 10.94
CA GLY A 36 42.63 -4.33 12.04
C GLY A 36 41.13 -4.73 12.09
N VAL A 37 40.26 -3.89 11.52
CA VAL A 37 38.81 -4.13 11.43
C VAL A 37 38.44 -5.05 10.25
N MET A 38 39.29 -5.09 9.22
CA MET A 38 39.04 -5.78 7.94
C MET A 38 39.25 -7.29 8.04
N VAL A 39 40.32 -7.71 8.73
CA VAL A 39 40.60 -9.12 9.00
C VAL A 39 39.55 -9.74 9.92
N TYR A 40 38.84 -8.94 10.73
CA TYR A 40 37.77 -9.40 11.61
C TYR A 40 36.40 -9.56 10.91
N ALA A 41 36.10 -8.78 9.87
CA ALA A 41 34.84 -8.89 9.13
C ALA A 41 34.77 -10.15 8.26
N VAL A 42 35.87 -10.49 7.58
CA VAL A 42 35.98 -11.69 6.71
C VAL A 42 36.04 -13.00 7.53
N ARG A 43 36.25 -12.93 8.85
CA ARG A 43 36.39 -14.08 9.74
C ARG A 43 35.08 -14.82 10.08
N LYS A 44 33.88 -14.26 9.82
CA LYS A 44 32.60 -14.89 10.24
C LYS A 44 31.87 -15.67 9.14
N LEU A 45 31.25 -16.77 9.57
CA LEU A 45 30.64 -17.83 8.76
C LEU A 45 29.74 -17.34 7.61
N PRO A 46 28.78 -16.41 7.79
CA PRO A 46 27.85 -16.03 6.71
C PRO A 46 28.50 -15.18 5.61
N MET A 47 29.39 -14.24 5.96
CA MET A 47 30.14 -13.45 4.96
C MET A 47 31.16 -14.33 4.23
N LYS A 48 31.85 -15.21 4.96
CA LYS A 48 32.80 -16.17 4.39
C LYS A 48 32.10 -17.17 3.45
N SER A 49 30.95 -17.73 3.84
CA SER A 49 30.19 -18.64 2.99
C SER A 49 29.65 -17.94 1.75
N LEU A 50 29.16 -16.71 1.88
CA LEU A 50 28.68 -15.92 0.75
C LEU A 50 29.80 -15.59 -0.24
N LEU A 51 30.95 -15.10 0.24
CA LEU A 51 32.09 -14.76 -0.62
C LEU A 51 32.66 -16.00 -1.31
N LEU A 52 32.70 -17.15 -0.64
CA LEU A 52 33.10 -18.43 -1.26
C LEU A 52 32.10 -18.91 -2.31
N LEU A 53 30.80 -18.72 -2.08
CA LEU A 53 29.78 -19.04 -3.07
C LEU A 53 29.87 -18.10 -4.28
N GLN A 54 30.11 -16.81 -4.06
CA GLN A 54 30.29 -15.82 -5.11
C GLN A 54 31.58 -16.03 -5.90
N MET A 55 32.66 -16.47 -5.25
CA MET A 55 33.91 -16.90 -5.91
C MET A 55 33.62 -18.00 -6.94
N ARG A 56 32.74 -18.95 -6.60
CA ARG A 56 32.32 -20.04 -7.48
C ARG A 56 31.48 -19.54 -8.65
N GLU A 57 30.59 -18.59 -8.42
CA GLU A 57 29.68 -18.04 -9.45
C GLU A 57 30.36 -17.02 -10.39
N LEU A 58 31.38 -16.32 -9.91
CA LEU A 58 32.09 -15.26 -10.66
C LEU A 58 33.45 -15.69 -11.21
N ASP A 59 33.94 -16.90 -10.90
CA ASP A 59 35.27 -17.42 -11.27
C ASP A 59 36.42 -16.41 -11.02
N THR A 60 36.32 -15.67 -9.91
CA THR A 60 37.27 -14.61 -9.52
C THR A 60 37.68 -14.77 -8.07
N SER A 61 38.92 -14.39 -7.72
CA SER A 61 39.40 -14.50 -6.33
C SER A 61 38.76 -13.44 -5.43
N VAL A 62 38.60 -13.76 -4.15
CA VAL A 62 38.10 -12.80 -3.13
C VAL A 62 38.99 -11.56 -3.06
N ASP A 63 40.32 -11.74 -3.17
CA ASP A 63 41.28 -10.63 -3.13
C ASP A 63 41.08 -9.67 -4.31
N ALA A 64 40.86 -10.19 -5.53
CA ALA A 64 40.59 -9.35 -6.70
C ALA A 64 39.28 -8.57 -6.56
N LEU A 65 38.25 -9.19 -5.98
CA LEU A 65 36.95 -8.56 -5.74
C LEU A 65 37.03 -7.42 -4.71
N VAL A 66 37.84 -7.62 -3.66
CA VAL A 66 38.09 -6.60 -2.64
C VAL A 66 38.94 -5.46 -3.20
N GLU A 67 39.99 -5.76 -3.97
CA GLU A 67 40.82 -4.74 -4.63
C GLU A 67 40.00 -3.87 -5.59
N GLU A 68 39.11 -4.49 -6.38
CA GLU A 68 38.21 -3.78 -7.29
C GLU A 68 37.22 -2.88 -6.54
N PHE A 69 36.66 -3.37 -5.42
CA PHE A 69 35.81 -2.55 -4.56
C PHE A 69 36.58 -1.37 -3.96
N GLU A 70 37.74 -1.62 -3.36
CA GLU A 70 38.58 -0.61 -2.71
C GLU A 70 39.07 0.44 -3.70
N ALA A 71 39.30 0.09 -4.96
CA ALA A 71 39.64 1.04 -6.03
C ALA A 71 38.53 2.08 -6.31
N SER A 72 37.27 1.74 -6.01
CA SER A 72 36.10 2.62 -6.18
C SER A 72 35.60 3.23 -4.86
N TRP A 73 36.09 2.73 -3.72
CA TRP A 73 35.61 3.08 -2.39
C TRP A 73 36.14 4.44 -1.93
N LYS A 74 35.28 5.23 -1.29
CA LYS A 74 35.65 6.50 -0.66
C LYS A 74 35.48 6.41 0.86
N PRO A 75 36.46 6.84 1.68
CA PRO A 75 36.39 6.76 3.15
C PRO A 75 35.20 7.51 3.79
N GLU A 76 34.62 8.49 3.10
CA GLU A 76 33.44 9.25 3.55
C GLU A 76 32.16 8.37 3.58
N MET A 77 32.14 7.26 2.85
CA MET A 77 31.06 6.29 2.92
C MET A 77 31.22 5.46 4.20
N CYS A 78 30.43 5.73 5.24
CA CYS A 78 30.40 4.86 6.42
C CYS A 78 29.90 3.44 6.06
N LYS A 79 30.18 2.44 6.91
CA LYS A 79 29.73 1.03 6.79
C LYS A 79 30.41 0.21 5.68
N TYR A 80 31.74 0.17 5.69
CA TYR A 80 32.57 -0.61 4.76
C TYR A 80 32.03 -2.02 4.48
N SER A 81 31.83 -2.83 5.53
CA SER A 81 31.41 -4.23 5.36
C SER A 81 30.08 -4.39 4.62
N ARG A 82 29.10 -3.52 4.91
CA ARG A 82 27.80 -3.55 4.23
C ARG A 82 27.95 -3.16 2.76
N LYS A 83 28.76 -2.15 2.47
CA LYS A 83 28.99 -1.66 1.11
C LYS A 83 29.78 -2.65 0.26
N LEU A 84 30.73 -3.37 0.87
CA LEU A 84 31.40 -4.50 0.23
C LEU A 84 30.40 -5.61 -0.12
N VAL A 85 29.51 -6.00 0.81
CA VAL A 85 28.44 -6.98 0.53
C VAL A 85 27.56 -6.51 -0.62
N GLU A 86 27.09 -5.25 -0.60
CA GLU A 86 26.29 -4.67 -1.69
C GLU A 86 26.98 -4.76 -3.05
N PHE A 87 28.27 -4.41 -3.11
CA PHE A 87 29.07 -4.48 -4.33
C PHE A 87 29.19 -5.92 -4.85
N CYS A 88 29.61 -6.85 -3.99
CA CYS A 88 29.83 -8.24 -4.36
C CYS A 88 28.53 -8.92 -4.80
N CYS A 89 27.44 -8.68 -4.07
CA CYS A 89 26.10 -9.16 -4.37
C CYS A 89 25.58 -8.64 -5.71
N SER A 90 25.74 -7.34 -5.99
CA SER A 90 25.33 -6.77 -7.27
C SER A 90 26.08 -7.41 -8.44
N LYS A 91 27.39 -7.63 -8.29
CA LYS A 91 28.22 -8.25 -9.34
C LYS A 91 27.84 -9.72 -9.57
N ALA A 92 27.71 -10.50 -8.50
CA ALA A 92 27.32 -11.91 -8.58
C ALA A 92 25.93 -12.10 -9.19
N LEU A 93 24.96 -11.28 -8.79
CA LEU A 93 23.61 -11.34 -9.34
C LEU A 93 23.55 -11.09 -10.85
N ARG A 94 24.38 -10.20 -11.40
CA ARG A 94 24.40 -9.95 -12.86
C ARG A 94 24.71 -11.22 -13.67
N SER A 95 25.57 -12.09 -13.16
CA SER A 95 25.88 -13.39 -13.78
C SER A 95 24.68 -14.36 -13.68
N VAL A 96 24.04 -14.39 -12.51
CA VAL A 96 22.92 -15.29 -12.19
C VAL A 96 21.61 -14.90 -12.89
N CYS A 97 21.31 -13.60 -13.01
CA CYS A 97 20.07 -13.09 -13.60
C CYS A 97 19.87 -13.55 -15.04
N CYS A 98 20.96 -13.75 -15.80
CA CYS A 98 20.92 -14.26 -17.17
C CYS A 98 20.39 -15.70 -17.28
N HIS A 99 20.49 -16.50 -16.21
CA HIS A 99 20.14 -17.92 -16.17
C HIS A 99 18.97 -18.22 -15.20
N ILE A 100 18.25 -17.18 -14.79
CA ILE A 100 17.28 -17.26 -13.69
C ILE A 100 16.12 -18.23 -13.95
N ALA A 101 15.74 -18.43 -15.20
CA ALA A 101 14.69 -19.37 -15.61
C ALA A 101 15.02 -20.83 -15.24
N GLU A 102 16.30 -21.19 -15.28
CA GLU A 102 16.78 -22.54 -14.95
C GLU A 102 17.09 -22.68 -13.46
N LEU A 103 17.45 -21.57 -12.81
CA LEU A 103 17.92 -21.54 -11.43
C LEU A 103 16.82 -21.33 -10.39
N ILE A 104 15.69 -20.70 -10.74
CA ILE A 104 14.63 -20.33 -9.78
C ILE A 104 14.05 -21.53 -9.02
N ASN A 105 13.99 -22.71 -9.64
CA ASN A 105 13.52 -23.94 -9.00
C ASN A 105 14.64 -24.74 -8.31
N ASN A 106 15.91 -24.37 -8.51
CA ASN A 106 17.03 -24.97 -7.80
C ASN A 106 17.17 -24.33 -6.42
N GLU A 107 17.38 -25.16 -5.41
CA GLU A 107 17.67 -24.71 -4.03
C GLU A 107 18.90 -23.81 -3.97
N THR A 108 19.80 -23.89 -4.97
CA THR A 108 20.97 -23.02 -5.09
C THR A 108 20.60 -21.54 -5.16
N PHE A 109 19.57 -21.15 -5.94
CA PHE A 109 19.20 -19.73 -6.09
C PHE A 109 18.50 -19.19 -4.85
N SER A 110 17.57 -19.97 -4.28
CA SER A 110 16.90 -19.61 -3.03
C SER A 110 17.90 -19.52 -1.89
N ARG A 111 18.85 -20.45 -1.80
CA ARG A 111 19.91 -20.42 -0.78
C ARG A 111 20.84 -19.23 -0.97
N PHE A 112 21.30 -18.99 -2.20
CA PHE A 112 22.18 -17.87 -2.51
C PHE A 112 21.57 -16.53 -2.12
N THR A 113 20.35 -16.25 -2.59
CA THR A 113 19.67 -14.98 -2.31
C THR A 113 19.28 -14.84 -0.83
N PHE A 114 19.01 -15.94 -0.12
CA PHE A 114 18.79 -15.93 1.33
C PHE A 114 20.07 -15.59 2.11
N ASP A 115 21.19 -16.24 1.76
CA ASP A 115 22.48 -15.98 2.40
C ASP A 115 22.99 -14.55 2.12
N MET A 116 22.68 -13.99 0.95
CA MET A 116 22.90 -12.58 0.63
C MET A 116 22.18 -11.65 1.61
N MET A 117 20.89 -11.89 1.86
CA MET A 117 20.09 -11.09 2.80
C MET A 117 20.64 -11.18 4.22
N LEU A 118 21.01 -12.37 4.68
CA LEU A 118 21.63 -12.56 6.01
C LEU A 118 22.95 -11.81 6.15
N ALA A 119 23.82 -11.89 5.14
CA ALA A 119 25.10 -11.20 5.14
C ALA A 119 24.96 -9.66 5.10
N TRP A 120 23.93 -9.15 4.43
CA TRP A 120 23.63 -7.72 4.41
C TRP A 120 23.09 -7.21 5.75
N GLU A 121 22.24 -8.01 6.41
CA GLU A 121 21.65 -7.70 7.72
C GLU A 121 22.72 -7.66 8.82
N MET A 122 23.62 -8.65 8.85
CA MET A 122 24.70 -8.78 9.83
C MET A 122 26.08 -8.78 9.15
N PRO A 123 26.57 -7.62 8.67
CA PRO A 123 27.83 -7.53 7.96
C PRO A 123 29.06 -7.50 8.91
N SER A 124 28.85 -7.43 10.24
CA SER A 124 29.92 -7.30 11.23
C SER A 124 29.68 -8.10 12.52
N SER A 125 30.75 -8.39 13.28
CA SER A 125 30.74 -9.33 14.40
C SER A 125 30.09 -8.86 15.71
N THR A 126 29.79 -7.56 15.86
CA THR A 126 29.18 -6.98 17.07
C THR A 126 27.68 -7.30 17.20
N ASP A 127 27.04 -7.70 16.11
CA ASP A 127 25.58 -7.92 16.06
C ASP A 127 25.18 -9.40 16.33
N GLU A 128 26.15 -10.32 16.44
CA GLU A 128 25.91 -11.76 16.66
C GLU A 128 25.62 -12.13 18.13
N GLU A 129 26.17 -11.41 19.12
CA GLU A 129 26.02 -11.79 20.54
C GLU A 129 24.59 -11.60 21.08
N SER A 130 23.74 -10.82 20.40
CA SER A 130 22.31 -10.71 20.72
C SER A 130 21.41 -11.68 19.92
N TYR A 131 21.95 -12.43 18.95
CA TYR A 131 21.19 -13.22 17.98
C TYR A 131 21.05 -14.71 18.31
N MET A 132 21.86 -15.24 19.25
CA MET A 132 21.92 -16.67 19.55
C MET A 132 20.94 -17.15 20.64
N VAL A 133 19.92 -16.35 20.97
CA VAL A 133 18.86 -16.76 21.90
C VAL A 133 17.58 -17.04 21.09
N ASP A 134 17.49 -18.29 20.63
CA ASP A 134 16.25 -19.07 20.46
C ASP A 134 15.53 -19.19 19.10
N ASP A 135 16.05 -18.73 17.96
CA ASP A 135 15.46 -19.09 16.65
C ASP A 135 16.53 -19.18 15.54
N GLY A 136 16.38 -20.10 14.59
CA GLY A 136 17.32 -20.29 13.48
C GLY A 136 17.53 -19.03 12.61
N PRO A 137 18.47 -19.04 11.64
CA PRO A 137 18.77 -17.86 10.84
C PRO A 137 17.52 -17.33 10.11
N SER A 138 17.18 -16.08 10.38
CA SER A 138 15.98 -15.41 9.88
C SER A 138 16.32 -14.06 9.27
N VAL A 139 15.65 -13.71 8.17
CA VAL A 139 15.78 -12.43 7.48
C VAL A 139 14.70 -11.45 7.95
N ARG A 140 15.07 -10.19 8.17
CA ARG A 140 14.16 -9.08 8.49
C ARG A 140 13.75 -8.25 7.27
N GLU A 141 12.82 -7.34 7.49
CA GLU A 141 12.20 -6.48 6.48
C GLU A 141 13.24 -5.73 5.62
N ASP A 142 14.21 -5.04 6.24
CA ASP A 142 15.16 -4.19 5.50
C ASP A 142 16.02 -4.98 4.52
N ALA A 143 16.50 -6.16 4.92
CA ALA A 143 17.31 -7.03 4.07
C ALA A 143 16.49 -7.62 2.91
N PHE A 144 15.22 -7.94 3.16
CA PHE A 144 14.30 -8.40 2.12
C PHE A 144 14.01 -7.31 1.09
N VAL A 145 13.74 -6.08 1.54
CA VAL A 145 13.49 -4.93 0.64
C VAL A 145 14.75 -4.56 -0.14
N TRP A 146 15.92 -4.60 0.50
CA TRP A 146 17.22 -4.41 -0.15
C TRP A 146 17.44 -5.40 -1.30
N LEU A 147 17.11 -6.69 -1.12
CA LEU A 147 17.22 -7.67 -2.21
C LEU A 147 16.36 -7.25 -3.42
N GLY A 148 15.18 -6.68 -3.19
CA GLY A 148 14.29 -6.17 -4.22
C GLY A 148 14.84 -4.98 -5.02
N THR A 149 15.81 -4.24 -4.48
CA THR A 149 16.50 -3.17 -5.23
C THR A 149 17.50 -3.74 -6.24
N LEU A 150 17.94 -4.98 -6.04
CA LEU A 150 18.89 -5.67 -6.91
C LEU A 150 18.19 -6.61 -7.90
N VAL A 151 17.16 -7.34 -7.44
CA VAL A 151 16.44 -8.34 -8.23
C VAL A 151 14.93 -8.22 -7.97
N PRO A 152 14.19 -7.55 -8.87
CA PRO A 152 12.74 -7.36 -8.73
C PRO A 152 11.91 -8.62 -9.02
N LEU A 153 12.52 -9.80 -9.14
CA LEU A 153 11.79 -11.08 -9.22
C LEU A 153 11.10 -11.40 -7.89
N VAL A 154 11.89 -11.36 -6.81
CA VAL A 154 11.50 -11.82 -5.47
C VAL A 154 10.56 -10.84 -4.80
N VAL A 155 10.87 -9.55 -4.92
CA VAL A 155 10.12 -8.46 -4.30
C VAL A 155 10.44 -7.16 -5.04
N ASP A 156 9.47 -6.27 -5.12
CA ASP A 156 9.70 -4.92 -5.63
C ASP A 156 9.99 -3.97 -4.47
N MET A 157 11.00 -3.11 -4.59
CA MET A 157 11.36 -2.14 -3.55
C MET A 157 10.16 -1.28 -3.11
N VAL A 158 9.27 -0.93 -4.05
CA VAL A 158 8.17 0.03 -3.83
C VAL A 158 7.10 -0.52 -2.90
N ASN A 159 6.74 -1.79 -3.02
CA ASN A 159 5.75 -2.45 -2.16
C ASN A 159 6.36 -3.52 -1.23
N GLY A 160 7.69 -3.60 -1.18
CA GLY A 160 8.39 -4.71 -0.54
C GLY A 160 8.14 -4.84 0.95
N LYS A 161 8.02 -3.72 1.66
CA LYS A 161 7.66 -3.71 3.10
C LYS A 161 6.27 -4.32 3.35
N PHE A 162 5.29 -4.03 2.48
CA PHE A 162 3.94 -4.59 2.58
C PHE A 162 3.89 -6.07 2.17
N THR A 163 4.67 -6.44 1.16
CA THR A 163 4.84 -7.84 0.75
C THR A 163 5.48 -8.67 1.87
N PHE A 164 6.53 -8.16 2.51
CA PHE A 164 7.19 -8.82 3.64
C PHE A 164 6.23 -9.05 4.80
N GLU A 165 5.50 -8.01 5.21
CA GLU A 165 4.47 -8.08 6.25
C GLU A 165 3.40 -9.13 5.92
N ALA A 166 2.93 -9.19 4.67
CA ALA A 166 1.96 -10.20 4.24
C ALA A 166 2.52 -11.64 4.28
N LEU A 167 3.80 -11.84 3.92
CA LEU A 167 4.45 -13.15 3.92
C LEU A 167 4.81 -13.65 5.33
N THR A 168 5.07 -12.74 6.26
CA THR A 168 5.63 -13.03 7.60
C THR A 168 4.66 -12.73 8.76
N ALA A 169 3.41 -12.43 8.45
CA ALA A 169 2.37 -12.16 9.46
C ALA A 169 2.21 -13.30 10.48
N SER A 170 2.39 -14.56 10.06
CA SER A 170 2.32 -15.73 10.93
C SER A 170 3.63 -16.06 11.67
N THR A 171 4.75 -15.44 11.29
CA THR A 171 6.09 -15.73 11.79
C THR A 171 6.71 -14.54 12.54
N ALA A 172 5.87 -13.71 13.16
CA ALA A 172 6.29 -12.55 13.94
C ALA A 172 7.27 -11.63 13.19
N TYR A 173 7.00 -11.39 11.90
CA TYR A 173 7.81 -10.52 11.03
C TYR A 173 9.26 -11.01 10.81
N ARG A 174 9.46 -12.33 10.82
CA ARG A 174 10.72 -13.00 10.49
C ARG A 174 10.55 -13.94 9.31
N LEU A 175 11.42 -13.84 8.32
CA LEU A 175 11.42 -14.72 7.16
C LEU A 175 12.47 -15.83 7.32
N TYR A 176 12.01 -17.07 7.44
CA TYR A 176 12.87 -18.25 7.53
C TYR A 176 13.10 -18.88 6.16
N PHE A 177 14.25 -19.54 5.98
CA PHE A 177 14.65 -20.15 4.71
C PHE A 177 13.59 -21.10 4.10
N PRO A 178 12.94 -22.02 4.85
CA PRO A 178 11.95 -22.93 4.24
C PRO A 178 10.74 -22.20 3.65
N ALA A 179 10.30 -21.10 4.28
CA ALA A 179 9.22 -20.28 3.75
C ALA A 179 9.66 -19.53 2.49
N TYR A 180 10.88 -18.99 2.50
CA TYR A 180 11.46 -18.31 1.36
C TYR A 180 11.67 -19.22 0.14
N ASP A 181 12.25 -20.40 0.35
CA ASP A 181 12.46 -21.40 -0.70
C ASP A 181 11.11 -21.88 -1.27
N LYS A 182 10.12 -22.15 -0.42
CA LYS A 182 8.77 -22.49 -0.87
C LYS A 182 8.16 -21.36 -1.70
N TYR A 183 8.31 -20.10 -1.28
CA TYR A 183 7.79 -18.94 -2.00
C TYR A 183 8.37 -18.83 -3.42
N LEU A 184 9.68 -18.98 -3.59
CA LEU A 184 10.33 -18.94 -4.91
C LEU A 184 9.92 -20.13 -5.80
N LYS A 185 9.77 -21.33 -5.22
CA LYS A 185 9.25 -22.50 -5.95
C LYS A 185 7.82 -22.29 -6.42
N GLU A 186 6.97 -21.63 -5.62
CA GLU A 186 5.61 -21.28 -6.05
C GLU A 186 5.61 -20.19 -7.14
N ILE A 187 6.56 -19.24 -7.13
CA ILE A 187 6.75 -18.27 -8.23
C ILE A 187 7.03 -19.01 -9.54
N ASP A 188 8.00 -19.93 -9.56
CA ASP A 188 8.34 -20.73 -10.74
C ASP A 188 7.14 -21.54 -11.26
N LYS A 189 6.42 -22.21 -10.37
CA LYS A 189 5.19 -22.95 -10.71
C LYS A 189 4.13 -22.03 -11.32
N CYS A 190 3.92 -20.85 -10.75
CA CYS A 190 2.97 -19.86 -11.26
C CYS A 190 3.35 -19.39 -12.67
N MET A 191 4.62 -19.05 -12.90
CA MET A 191 5.11 -18.65 -14.22
C MET A 191 4.88 -19.75 -15.26
N LYS A 192 5.29 -21.00 -14.96
CA LYS A 192 5.09 -22.16 -15.84
C LYS A 192 3.61 -22.45 -16.07
N HIS A 193 2.76 -22.22 -15.08
CA HIS A 193 1.31 -22.39 -15.21
C HIS A 193 0.69 -21.36 -16.16
N LEU A 194 1.09 -20.08 -16.04
CA LEU A 194 0.59 -19.00 -16.90
C LEU A 194 1.07 -19.16 -18.35
N GLN A 195 2.31 -19.58 -18.57
CA GLN A 195 2.87 -19.86 -19.90
C GLN A 195 2.14 -21.00 -20.63
N LYS A 196 1.57 -21.97 -19.90
CA LYS A 196 0.83 -23.10 -20.48
C LYS A 196 -0.62 -22.77 -20.83
N GLN A 197 -1.11 -21.58 -20.48
CA GLN A 197 -2.50 -21.21 -20.74
C GLN A 197 -2.77 -21.06 -22.23
N ALA A 198 -3.89 -21.63 -22.69
CA ALA A 198 -4.33 -21.45 -24.07
C ALA A 198 -4.77 -19.99 -24.30
N LYS A 199 -4.36 -19.42 -25.44
CA LYS A 199 -4.81 -18.11 -25.91
C LYS A 199 -6.35 -18.08 -26.03
N PRO A 200 -7.00 -16.92 -25.78
CA PRO A 200 -8.44 -16.78 -26.00
C PRO A 200 -8.82 -17.09 -27.44
N LYS A 201 -9.97 -17.73 -27.65
CA LYS A 201 -10.44 -18.12 -28.97
C LYS A 201 -10.73 -16.89 -29.84
N GLY A 202 -10.21 -16.91 -31.07
CA GLY A 202 -10.39 -15.83 -32.04
C GLY A 202 -9.52 -14.59 -31.78
N VAL A 203 -8.53 -14.68 -30.88
CA VAL A 203 -7.65 -13.56 -30.52
C VAL A 203 -6.18 -13.91 -30.77
N GLU A 204 -5.52 -13.06 -31.55
CA GLU A 204 -4.07 -13.03 -31.65
C GLU A 204 -3.53 -12.03 -30.63
N LEU A 205 -2.84 -12.54 -29.59
CA LEU A 205 -2.17 -11.72 -28.59
C LEU A 205 -0.89 -11.11 -29.19
N ALA A 206 -0.59 -9.86 -28.84
CA ALA A 206 0.67 -9.21 -29.21
C ALA A 206 1.87 -9.91 -28.54
N ASP A 207 3.08 -9.71 -29.08
CA ASP A 207 4.32 -10.32 -28.57
C ASP A 207 4.63 -9.91 -27.12
N ASP A 208 4.15 -8.75 -26.70
CA ASP A 208 4.30 -8.17 -25.37
C ASP A 208 3.01 -8.28 -24.52
N GLU A 209 2.02 -9.06 -24.99
CA GLU A 209 0.77 -9.32 -24.28
C GLU A 209 0.82 -10.68 -23.57
N PHE A 210 0.85 -10.64 -22.24
CA PHE A 210 0.98 -11.82 -21.38
C PHE A 210 -0.32 -12.18 -20.68
N ILE A 211 -0.60 -13.47 -20.57
CA ILE A 211 -1.72 -13.99 -19.76
C ILE A 211 -1.30 -14.01 -18.30
N LEU A 212 -2.06 -13.35 -17.44
CA LEU A 212 -1.69 -13.09 -16.04
C LEU A 212 -2.63 -13.72 -15.02
N HIS A 213 -3.88 -13.95 -15.42
CA HIS A 213 -4.84 -14.69 -14.60
C HIS A 213 -5.93 -15.30 -15.48
N VAL A 214 -6.33 -16.53 -15.16
CA VAL A 214 -7.35 -17.26 -15.92
C VAL A 214 -8.27 -18.00 -14.96
N GLU A 215 -9.58 -17.80 -15.11
CA GLU A 215 -10.58 -18.62 -14.42
C GLU A 215 -11.72 -19.03 -15.34
N GLY A 216 -12.43 -20.07 -14.94
CA GLY A 216 -13.46 -20.71 -15.77
C GLY A 216 -12.87 -21.76 -16.71
N THR A 217 -11.73 -22.35 -16.37
CA THR A 217 -11.15 -23.55 -17.01
C THR A 217 -11.77 -24.83 -16.45
N ALA A 218 -11.39 -26.02 -16.94
CA ALA A 218 -11.89 -27.28 -16.38
C ALA A 218 -11.57 -27.47 -14.88
N SER A 219 -10.49 -26.84 -14.40
CA SER A 219 -10.03 -26.93 -13.00
C SER A 219 -10.51 -25.78 -12.10
N THR A 220 -11.18 -24.76 -12.65
CA THR A 220 -11.59 -23.56 -11.90
C THR A 220 -13.07 -23.23 -12.13
N GLN A 221 -13.68 -22.57 -11.16
CA GLN A 221 -15.09 -22.17 -11.25
C GLN A 221 -15.32 -21.19 -12.41
N ARG A 222 -16.45 -21.33 -13.12
CA ARG A 222 -16.84 -20.42 -14.20
C ARG A 222 -17.11 -19.01 -13.68
N VAL A 223 -16.90 -18.02 -14.54
CA VAL A 223 -17.34 -16.63 -14.34
C VAL A 223 -18.63 -16.44 -15.14
N ILE A 224 -19.61 -15.75 -14.58
CA ILE A 224 -20.92 -15.57 -15.23
C ILE A 224 -21.02 -14.13 -15.73
N ARG A 225 -21.28 -13.93 -17.01
CA ARG A 225 -21.59 -12.62 -17.56
C ARG A 225 -23.10 -12.42 -17.62
N HIS A 226 -23.58 -11.29 -17.12
CA HIS A 226 -25.00 -10.93 -17.22
C HIS A 226 -25.23 -9.94 -18.36
N ILE A 227 -26.22 -10.26 -19.21
CA ILE A 227 -26.68 -9.40 -20.31
C ILE A 227 -28.21 -9.33 -20.22
N GLY A 228 -28.73 -8.17 -19.81
CA GLY A 228 -30.16 -8.02 -19.53
C GLY A 228 -30.62 -9.03 -18.47
N GLY A 229 -31.61 -9.87 -18.82
CA GLY A 229 -32.12 -10.95 -17.97
C GLY A 229 -31.46 -12.31 -18.20
N THR A 230 -30.38 -12.40 -18.99
CA THR A 230 -29.71 -13.65 -19.34
C THR A 230 -28.32 -13.74 -18.73
N SER A 231 -27.91 -14.96 -18.34
CA SER A 231 -26.64 -15.23 -17.68
C SER A 231 -25.84 -16.25 -18.48
N TRP A 232 -24.58 -15.91 -18.79
CA TRP A 232 -23.70 -16.66 -19.66
C TRP A 232 -22.48 -17.13 -18.87
N PRO A 233 -22.34 -18.42 -18.53
CA PRO A 233 -21.15 -18.93 -17.88
C PRO A 233 -19.99 -19.00 -18.87
N GLY A 234 -18.79 -18.64 -18.44
CA GLY A 234 -17.63 -18.51 -19.32
C GLY A 234 -16.29 -18.59 -18.62
N ARG A 235 -15.26 -18.42 -19.43
CA ARG A 235 -13.86 -18.27 -19.04
C ARG A 235 -13.48 -16.80 -19.11
N LEU A 236 -12.77 -16.33 -18.10
CA LEU A 236 -12.24 -14.98 -18.01
C LEU A 236 -10.72 -15.03 -18.00
N THR A 237 -10.09 -14.26 -18.89
CA THR A 237 -8.64 -14.18 -19.05
C THR A 237 -8.19 -12.73 -18.93
N LEU A 238 -7.28 -12.45 -17.99
CA LEU A 238 -6.66 -11.14 -17.81
C LEU A 238 -5.29 -11.11 -18.49
N THR A 239 -5.03 -10.05 -19.25
CA THR A 239 -3.69 -9.71 -19.76
C THR A 239 -3.25 -8.33 -19.25
N ASN A 240 -2.02 -7.94 -19.57
CA ASN A 240 -1.51 -6.59 -19.27
C ASN A 240 -2.18 -5.47 -20.07
N TYR A 241 -2.97 -5.79 -21.09
CA TYR A 241 -3.64 -4.81 -21.95
C TYR A 241 -5.16 -4.91 -21.96
N ALA A 242 -5.73 -6.10 -21.70
CA ALA A 242 -7.16 -6.31 -21.85
C ALA A 242 -7.70 -7.42 -20.94
N LEU A 243 -9.02 -7.42 -20.81
CA LEU A 243 -9.79 -8.50 -20.22
C LEU A 243 -10.58 -9.21 -21.32
N TYR A 244 -10.44 -10.53 -21.41
CA TYR A 244 -11.11 -11.37 -22.41
C TYR A 244 -12.14 -12.27 -21.74
N PHE A 245 -13.39 -12.22 -22.20
CA PHE A 245 -14.45 -13.12 -21.74
C PHE A 245 -14.90 -14.05 -22.87
N GLU A 246 -14.82 -15.35 -22.62
CA GLU A 246 -15.21 -16.43 -23.53
C GLU A 246 -16.46 -17.13 -22.99
N ALA A 247 -17.61 -16.97 -23.65
CA ALA A 247 -18.83 -17.66 -23.24
C ALA A 247 -18.71 -19.17 -23.51
N SER A 248 -19.20 -20.00 -22.59
CA SER A 248 -19.20 -21.46 -22.74
C SER A 248 -20.28 -21.87 -23.75
N GLY A 249 -19.87 -22.24 -24.96
CA GLY A 249 -20.78 -22.81 -25.96
C GLY A 249 -21.05 -24.31 -25.76
N VAL A 250 -21.92 -24.88 -26.59
CA VAL A 250 -22.36 -26.28 -26.51
C VAL A 250 -21.23 -27.29 -26.78
N VAL A 251 -20.23 -26.91 -27.58
CA VAL A 251 -19.11 -27.79 -28.00
C VAL A 251 -17.73 -27.18 -27.72
N SER A 252 -17.59 -25.85 -27.87
CA SER A 252 -16.37 -25.10 -27.57
C SER A 252 -16.73 -23.70 -27.08
N TYR A 253 -15.75 -22.97 -26.55
CA TYR A 253 -15.94 -21.54 -26.22
C TYR A 253 -16.36 -20.74 -27.46
N GLU A 254 -17.14 -19.69 -27.25
CA GLU A 254 -17.41 -18.66 -28.27
C GLU A 254 -16.20 -17.74 -28.44
N ASP A 255 -16.24 -16.87 -29.46
CA ASP A 255 -15.18 -15.89 -29.69
C ASP A 255 -15.09 -14.91 -28.51
N ALA A 256 -13.86 -14.57 -28.11
CA ALA A 256 -13.63 -13.80 -26.90
C ALA A 256 -14.08 -12.34 -27.05
N LEU A 257 -14.87 -11.85 -26.09
CA LEU A 257 -15.13 -10.41 -25.94
C LEU A 257 -13.90 -9.74 -25.35
N LYS A 258 -13.26 -8.83 -26.10
CA LYS A 258 -12.15 -8.00 -25.63
C LYS A 258 -12.66 -6.72 -24.95
N LEU A 259 -12.20 -6.49 -23.72
CA LEU A 259 -12.37 -5.24 -22.97
C LEU A 259 -10.99 -4.61 -22.78
N ASP A 260 -10.72 -3.53 -23.51
CA ASP A 260 -9.40 -2.88 -23.51
C ASP A 260 -9.18 -2.08 -22.21
N LEU A 261 -8.09 -2.35 -21.49
CA LEU A 261 -7.70 -1.67 -20.24
C LEU A 261 -6.65 -0.57 -20.45
N SER A 262 -6.07 -0.48 -21.66
CA SER A 262 -4.93 0.39 -21.97
C SER A 262 -5.32 1.80 -22.40
N LYS A 263 -6.54 1.96 -22.91
CA LYS A 263 -7.01 3.25 -23.43
C LYS A 263 -7.24 4.26 -22.31
N ASP A 264 -6.74 5.47 -22.51
CA ASP A 264 -6.96 6.62 -21.61
C ASP A 264 -8.37 7.20 -21.75
N ILE A 265 -9.36 6.35 -21.44
CA ILE A 265 -10.79 6.64 -21.45
C ILE A 265 -11.26 6.57 -20.01
N GLU A 266 -12.37 7.24 -19.66
CA GLU A 266 -12.98 7.10 -18.34
C GLU A 266 -13.53 5.67 -18.15
N GLN A 267 -12.63 4.75 -17.79
CA GLN A 267 -12.95 3.38 -17.42
C GLN A 267 -13.20 3.33 -15.92
N ARG A 268 -14.28 2.66 -15.52
CA ARG A 268 -14.61 2.47 -14.11
C ARG A 268 -14.92 1.01 -13.85
N VAL A 269 -14.25 0.48 -12.82
CA VAL A 269 -14.46 -0.87 -12.35
C VAL A 269 -14.85 -0.82 -10.89
N LYS A 270 -16.05 -1.31 -10.59
CA LYS A 270 -16.65 -1.25 -9.26
C LYS A 270 -17.28 -2.59 -8.89
N PRO A 271 -17.35 -2.91 -7.59
CA PRO A 271 -18.16 -4.02 -7.15
C PRO A 271 -19.64 -3.74 -7.38
N ALA A 272 -20.41 -4.79 -7.63
CA ALA A 272 -21.85 -4.70 -7.80
C ALA A 272 -22.56 -5.88 -7.14
N ALA A 273 -23.75 -5.58 -6.62
CA ALA A 273 -24.67 -6.57 -6.09
C ALA A 273 -25.45 -7.23 -7.23
N THR A 274 -25.38 -8.56 -7.35
CA THR A 274 -26.20 -9.36 -8.27
C THR A 274 -27.44 -9.97 -7.61
N GLY A 275 -27.61 -9.75 -6.31
CA GLY A 275 -28.75 -10.25 -5.56
C GLY A 275 -30.05 -9.52 -5.87
N PRO A 276 -31.21 -10.15 -5.55
CA PRO A 276 -32.49 -9.45 -5.58
C PRO A 276 -32.38 -8.19 -4.73
N TRP A 277 -32.80 -7.04 -5.28
CA TRP A 277 -32.84 -5.75 -4.58
C TRP A 277 -31.46 -5.12 -4.24
N GLY A 278 -30.37 -5.60 -4.84
CA GLY A 278 -29.05 -4.96 -4.67
C GLY A 278 -28.49 -5.06 -3.25
N ALA A 279 -28.87 -6.10 -2.49
CA ALA A 279 -28.40 -6.27 -1.12
C ALA A 279 -26.89 -6.60 -1.06
N PRO A 280 -26.11 -5.99 -0.13
CA PRO A 280 -24.65 -6.16 -0.04
C PRO A 280 -24.17 -7.61 0.16
N LEU A 281 -25.02 -8.47 0.71
CA LEU A 281 -24.75 -9.91 0.89
C LEU A 281 -24.52 -10.64 -0.46
N PHE A 282 -24.90 -10.00 -1.57
CA PHE A 282 -24.76 -10.51 -2.93
C PHE A 282 -23.81 -9.66 -3.78
N ASP A 283 -22.85 -8.95 -3.18
CA ASP A 283 -21.78 -8.25 -3.90
C ASP A 283 -20.79 -9.24 -4.52
N LYS A 284 -21.28 -10.06 -5.45
CA LYS A 284 -20.52 -11.14 -6.09
C LYS A 284 -20.09 -10.78 -7.50
N ALA A 285 -20.40 -9.57 -7.97
CA ALA A 285 -20.04 -9.13 -9.31
C ALA A 285 -19.13 -7.92 -9.34
N ILE A 286 -18.50 -7.78 -10.50
CA ILE A 286 -17.76 -6.60 -10.94
C ILE A 286 -18.50 -6.03 -12.12
N VAL A 287 -18.65 -4.71 -12.13
CA VAL A 287 -19.17 -3.97 -13.27
C VAL A 287 -18.02 -3.20 -13.92
N TYR A 288 -17.85 -3.43 -15.22
CA TYR A 288 -16.93 -2.70 -16.09
C TYR A 288 -17.73 -1.70 -16.92
N GLU A 289 -17.45 -0.41 -16.70
CA GLU A 289 -18.00 0.72 -17.44
C GLU A 289 -16.88 1.36 -18.27
N SER A 290 -17.14 1.63 -19.54
CA SER A 290 -16.25 2.38 -20.43
C SER A 290 -17.09 3.23 -21.37
N ALA A 291 -16.58 4.41 -21.75
CA ALA A 291 -17.27 5.29 -22.70
C ALA A 291 -17.43 4.68 -24.10
N GLU A 292 -16.65 3.65 -24.45
CA GLU A 292 -16.79 2.92 -25.72
C GLU A 292 -17.95 1.93 -25.71
N LEU A 293 -18.40 1.51 -24.53
CA LEU A 293 -19.45 0.51 -24.38
C LEU A 293 -20.77 1.23 -24.11
N LYS A 294 -21.79 0.88 -24.91
CA LYS A 294 -23.15 1.40 -24.71
C LYS A 294 -23.76 0.88 -23.40
N ASP A 295 -23.51 -0.39 -23.08
CA ASP A 295 -24.01 -1.08 -21.90
C ASP A 295 -22.85 -1.57 -21.02
N PRO A 296 -22.94 -1.44 -19.68
CA PRO A 296 -21.92 -1.91 -18.76
C PRO A 296 -21.82 -3.44 -18.79
N VAL A 297 -20.61 -3.97 -18.65
CA VAL A 297 -20.37 -5.42 -18.60
C VAL A 297 -20.35 -5.88 -17.15
N VAL A 298 -21.30 -6.73 -16.79
CA VAL A 298 -21.44 -7.30 -15.44
C VAL A 298 -20.88 -8.71 -15.42
N LEU A 299 -19.86 -8.95 -14.59
CA LEU A 299 -19.19 -10.23 -14.41
C LEU A 299 -19.37 -10.69 -12.96
N GLU A 300 -20.12 -11.77 -12.76
CA GLU A 300 -20.35 -12.42 -11.47
C GLU A 300 -19.38 -13.56 -11.22
N PHE A 301 -18.91 -13.63 -9.98
CA PHE A 301 -18.01 -14.63 -9.42
C PHE A 301 -18.78 -15.43 -8.38
N PRO A 302 -19.34 -16.59 -8.74
CA PRO A 302 -20.14 -17.38 -7.81
C PRO A 302 -19.28 -17.89 -6.64
N GLU A 303 -19.53 -17.36 -5.44
CA GLU A 303 -18.98 -17.84 -4.17
C GLU A 303 -20.10 -17.97 -3.14
N VAL A 304 -20.06 -19.00 -2.29
CA VAL A 304 -21.15 -19.28 -1.35
C VAL A 304 -21.08 -18.36 -0.12
N THR A 305 -19.88 -18.13 0.42
CA THR A 305 -19.70 -17.56 1.76
C THR A 305 -18.80 -16.31 1.81
N SER A 306 -18.11 -15.95 0.72
CA SER A 306 -17.16 -14.83 0.70
C SER A 306 -17.29 -13.99 -0.58
N SER A 307 -16.63 -12.84 -0.61
CA SER A 307 -16.39 -12.03 -1.83
C SER A 307 -14.93 -12.05 -2.27
N THR A 308 -14.10 -12.92 -1.68
CA THR A 308 -12.63 -12.85 -1.82
C THR A 308 -12.15 -13.06 -3.25
N ARG A 309 -12.82 -13.92 -4.03
CA ARG A 309 -12.51 -14.11 -5.46
C ARG A 309 -12.86 -12.89 -6.30
N ARG A 310 -14.03 -12.28 -6.06
CA ARG A 310 -14.42 -11.03 -6.70
C ARG A 310 -13.44 -9.91 -6.37
N ASP A 311 -13.06 -9.79 -5.10
CA ASP A 311 -12.12 -8.75 -4.65
C ASP A 311 -10.72 -8.96 -5.21
N HIS A 312 -10.29 -10.21 -5.36
CA HIS A 312 -9.04 -10.56 -6.04
C HIS A 312 -9.05 -10.11 -7.51
N TRP A 313 -10.08 -10.47 -8.28
CA TRP A 313 -10.22 -10.01 -9.67
C TRP A 313 -10.31 -8.49 -9.78
N LEU A 314 -11.06 -7.85 -8.89
CA LEU A 314 -11.19 -6.40 -8.86
C LEU A 314 -9.83 -5.72 -8.64
N ALA A 315 -9.02 -6.24 -7.73
CA ALA A 315 -7.67 -5.72 -7.47
C ALA A 315 -6.75 -5.89 -8.70
N LEU A 316 -6.76 -7.06 -9.34
CA LEU A 316 -5.94 -7.33 -10.53
C LEU A 316 -6.32 -6.44 -11.72
N ILE A 317 -7.63 -6.27 -12.00
CA ILE A 317 -8.10 -5.42 -13.09
C ILE A 317 -7.74 -3.95 -12.83
N LYS A 318 -7.95 -3.48 -11.59
CA LYS A 318 -7.60 -2.10 -11.20
C LYS A 318 -6.10 -1.83 -11.33
N GLU A 319 -5.25 -2.80 -11.03
CA GLU A 319 -3.80 -2.64 -11.15
C GLU A 319 -3.39 -2.22 -12.57
N PHE A 320 -3.92 -2.88 -13.61
CA PHE A 320 -3.59 -2.53 -14.99
C PHE A 320 -4.22 -1.22 -15.46
N ILE A 321 -5.45 -0.93 -15.05
CA ILE A 321 -6.06 0.38 -15.34
C ILE A 321 -5.21 1.50 -14.74
N LEU A 322 -4.77 1.34 -13.49
CA LEU A 322 -3.94 2.33 -12.81
C LEU A 322 -2.52 2.40 -13.40
N LEU A 323 -1.93 1.28 -13.84
CA LEU A 323 -0.65 1.26 -14.57
C LEU A 323 -0.74 2.11 -15.85
N HIS A 324 -1.76 1.88 -16.68
CA HIS A 324 -1.90 2.62 -17.94
C HIS A 324 -2.20 4.11 -17.70
N GLN A 325 -3.01 4.42 -16.69
CA GLN A 325 -3.22 5.80 -16.24
C GLN A 325 -1.93 6.45 -15.73
N PHE A 326 -1.08 5.71 -15.02
CA PHE A 326 0.22 6.18 -14.57
C PHE A 326 1.14 6.50 -15.76
N LEU A 327 1.25 5.59 -16.71
CA LEU A 327 2.10 5.78 -17.91
C LEU A 327 1.65 6.99 -18.72
N SER A 328 0.33 7.18 -18.90
CA SER A 328 -0.25 8.37 -19.54
C SER A 328 0.02 9.65 -18.75
N LYS A 329 -0.31 9.65 -17.45
CA LYS A 329 -0.21 10.83 -16.56
C LYS A 329 1.22 11.39 -16.48
N TYR A 330 2.22 10.53 -16.36
CA TYR A 330 3.62 10.95 -16.22
C TYR A 330 4.38 11.02 -17.56
N ASN A 331 3.69 10.78 -18.67
CA ASN A 331 4.20 10.87 -20.04
C ASN A 331 5.47 10.05 -20.25
N VAL A 332 5.42 8.78 -19.85
CA VAL A 332 6.54 7.83 -20.00
C VAL A 332 6.61 7.40 -21.47
N LYS A 333 7.34 8.17 -22.29
CA LYS A 333 7.39 7.97 -23.75
C LYS A 333 8.31 6.85 -24.22
N LEU A 334 9.32 6.48 -23.42
CA LEU A 334 10.26 5.43 -23.83
C LEU A 334 9.62 4.05 -23.66
N PRO A 335 9.56 3.23 -24.73
CA PRO A 335 9.01 1.87 -24.66
C PRO A 335 9.71 0.99 -23.63
N THR A 336 11.03 1.16 -23.43
CA THR A 336 11.80 0.37 -22.46
C THR A 336 11.41 0.70 -21.02
N GLN A 337 11.16 1.97 -20.69
CA GLN A 337 10.71 2.41 -19.37
C GLN A 337 9.27 1.97 -19.09
N ALA A 338 8.39 2.09 -20.09
CA ALA A 338 7.03 1.57 -19.98
C ALA A 338 7.04 0.05 -19.76
N TRP A 339 7.88 -0.67 -20.51
CA TRP A 339 8.02 -2.11 -20.40
C TRP A 339 8.58 -2.55 -19.03
N GLU A 340 9.51 -1.78 -18.46
CA GLU A 340 10.00 -2.04 -17.09
C GLU A 340 8.85 -1.99 -16.07
N MET A 341 7.95 -1.01 -16.19
CA MET A 341 6.78 -0.93 -15.31
C MET A 341 5.77 -2.06 -15.55
N HIS A 342 5.56 -2.45 -16.81
CA HIS A 342 4.79 -3.64 -17.14
C HIS A 342 5.39 -4.89 -16.47
N ALA A 343 6.69 -5.10 -16.60
CA ALA A 343 7.37 -6.26 -16.03
C ALA A 343 7.29 -6.29 -14.50
N ARG A 344 7.51 -5.16 -13.82
CA ARG A 344 7.36 -5.03 -12.37
C ARG A 344 5.94 -5.37 -11.90
N THR A 345 4.94 -4.92 -12.66
CA THR A 345 3.51 -5.19 -12.38
C THR A 345 3.17 -6.66 -12.59
N ILE A 346 3.65 -7.26 -13.69
CA ILE A 346 3.49 -8.69 -13.99
C ILE A 346 4.09 -9.55 -12.87
N PHE A 347 5.30 -9.22 -12.42
CA PHE A 347 5.90 -9.90 -11.28
C PHE A 347 5.09 -9.69 -9.99
N GLY A 348 4.51 -8.52 -9.75
CA GLY A 348 3.60 -8.29 -8.62
C GLY A 348 2.44 -9.30 -8.58
N ILE A 349 1.85 -9.61 -9.74
CA ILE A 349 0.76 -10.60 -9.85
C ILE A 349 1.28 -12.03 -9.66
N ILE A 350 2.41 -12.38 -10.26
CA ILE A 350 3.03 -13.71 -10.07
C ILE A 350 3.36 -13.95 -8.59
N ARG A 351 3.94 -12.94 -7.92
CA ARG A 351 4.25 -12.96 -6.49
C ARG A 351 3.00 -13.11 -5.64
N LEU A 352 1.92 -12.42 -5.99
CA LEU A 352 0.62 -12.57 -5.31
C LEU A 352 0.06 -13.98 -5.45
N HIS A 353 0.07 -14.54 -6.66
CA HIS A 353 -0.37 -15.93 -6.88
C HIS A 353 0.45 -16.91 -6.07
N ALA A 354 1.78 -16.78 -6.10
CA ALA A 354 2.69 -17.61 -5.31
C ALA A 354 2.42 -17.49 -3.80
N ALA A 355 2.19 -16.28 -3.30
CA ALA A 355 1.88 -16.05 -1.89
C ALA A 355 0.52 -16.66 -1.50
N ARG A 356 -0.49 -16.59 -2.35
CA ARG A 356 -1.80 -17.25 -2.12
C ARG A 356 -1.69 -18.77 -2.12
N GLU A 357 -0.89 -19.34 -3.01
CA GLU A 357 -0.61 -20.78 -3.04
C GLU A 357 0.23 -21.24 -1.83
N MET A 358 1.12 -20.38 -1.34
CA MET A 358 1.90 -20.65 -0.14
C MET A 358 1.02 -20.58 1.13
N LEU A 359 0.14 -19.57 1.21
CA LEU A 359 -0.69 -19.20 2.37
C LEU A 359 -2.17 -19.58 2.19
N ARG A 360 -2.47 -20.75 1.62
CA ARG A 360 -3.85 -21.17 1.26
C ARG A 360 -4.88 -21.06 2.38
N ILE A 361 -4.48 -21.23 3.64
CA ILE A 361 -5.38 -21.17 4.81
C ILE A 361 -5.85 -19.73 5.06
N SER A 362 -4.97 -18.75 4.86
CA SER A 362 -5.25 -17.33 5.07
C SER A 362 -4.57 -16.56 3.93
N PRO A 363 -5.22 -16.48 2.76
CA PRO A 363 -4.61 -15.83 1.60
C PRO A 363 -4.38 -14.35 1.90
N PRO A 364 -3.24 -13.78 1.50
CA PRO A 364 -2.93 -12.39 1.79
C PRO A 364 -3.84 -11.43 1.02
N ASN A 365 -3.94 -10.21 1.52
CA ASN A 365 -4.61 -9.13 0.81
C ASN A 365 -3.91 -8.88 -0.54
N PRO A 366 -4.63 -8.95 -1.68
CA PRO A 366 -4.06 -8.73 -3.01
C PRO A 366 -3.26 -7.43 -3.12
N LYS A 367 -3.73 -6.36 -2.50
CA LYS A 367 -3.15 -5.02 -2.66
C LYS A 367 -1.72 -4.93 -2.13
N SER A 368 -1.33 -5.74 -1.14
CA SER A 368 0.03 -5.72 -0.59
C SER A 368 1.12 -6.10 -1.61
N PHE A 369 0.74 -6.74 -2.72
CA PHE A 369 1.63 -7.19 -3.79
C PHE A 369 1.52 -6.36 -5.07
N LEU A 370 0.53 -5.48 -5.15
CA LEU A 370 0.19 -4.68 -6.33
C LEU A 370 0.65 -3.24 -6.08
N ILE A 371 1.42 -2.65 -7.00
CA ILE A 371 2.05 -1.34 -6.78
C ILE A 371 0.97 -0.26 -6.82
N PHE A 372 0.20 -0.20 -7.90
CA PHE A 372 -0.70 0.92 -8.13
C PHE A 372 -1.95 0.84 -7.26
N ALA A 373 -2.54 -0.35 -7.12
CA ALA A 373 -3.70 -0.57 -6.26
C ALA A 373 -3.40 -0.28 -4.78
N LEU A 374 -2.15 -0.51 -4.33
CA LEU A 374 -1.71 -0.14 -2.99
C LEU A 374 -1.65 1.38 -2.83
N PHE A 375 -0.90 2.08 -3.69
CA PHE A 375 -0.66 3.51 -3.54
C PHE A 375 -1.82 4.40 -4.01
N ASP A 376 -2.84 3.85 -4.68
CA ASP A 376 -4.12 4.52 -4.91
C ASP A 376 -4.96 4.61 -3.62
N GLU A 377 -4.86 3.61 -2.73
CA GLU A 377 -5.63 3.55 -1.48
C GLU A 377 -4.91 4.14 -0.28
N LEU A 378 -3.57 4.09 -0.26
CA LEU A 378 -2.79 4.64 0.84
C LEU A 378 -2.84 6.18 0.86
N PRO A 379 -2.93 6.81 2.05
CA PRO A 379 -2.83 8.25 2.15
C PRO A 379 -1.48 8.71 1.57
N LYS A 380 -1.46 9.78 0.79
CA LYS A 380 -0.22 10.29 0.17
C LYS A 380 0.53 9.33 -0.76
N GLY A 381 -0.07 8.21 -1.18
CA GLY A 381 0.57 7.28 -2.10
C GLY A 381 0.86 7.84 -3.50
N ASP A 382 0.25 8.98 -3.86
CA ASP A 382 0.54 9.65 -5.13
C ASP A 382 1.93 10.30 -5.18
N TYR A 383 2.49 10.71 -4.03
CA TYR A 383 3.87 11.18 -3.96
C TYR A 383 4.86 10.06 -4.25
N VAL A 384 4.57 8.83 -3.78
CA VAL A 384 5.38 7.65 -4.11
C VAL A 384 5.32 7.36 -5.61
N LEU A 385 4.14 7.48 -6.22
CA LEU A 385 4.01 7.30 -7.68
C LEU A 385 4.76 8.40 -8.45
N GLU A 386 4.71 9.64 -8.00
CA GLU A 386 5.47 10.74 -8.60
C GLU A 386 6.98 10.50 -8.54
N GLU A 387 7.51 10.17 -7.36
CA GLU A 387 8.92 9.86 -7.16
C GLU A 387 9.35 8.60 -7.93
N LEU A 388 8.47 7.59 -8.00
CA LEU A 388 8.67 6.40 -8.83
C LEU A 388 8.82 6.78 -10.32
N ALA A 389 7.96 7.67 -10.82
CA ALA A 389 8.05 8.15 -12.20
C ALA A 389 9.33 8.95 -12.47
N GLU A 390 9.79 9.75 -11.50
CA GLU A 390 11.07 10.44 -11.60
C GLU A 390 12.27 9.48 -11.59
N SER A 391 12.24 8.47 -10.71
CA SER A 391 13.29 7.45 -10.65
C SER A 391 13.39 6.67 -11.97
N LEU A 392 12.24 6.34 -12.58
CA LEU A 392 12.18 5.61 -13.85
C LEU A 392 12.81 6.41 -15.01
N LYS A 393 12.68 7.74 -15.00
CA LYS A 393 13.28 8.62 -16.03
C LYS A 393 14.80 8.71 -15.93
N LYS A 394 15.37 8.42 -14.76
CA LYS A 394 16.81 8.57 -14.46
C LYS A 394 17.60 7.25 -14.55
N VAL A 395 16.92 6.10 -14.53
CA VAL A 395 17.57 4.78 -14.57
C VAL A 395 17.71 4.29 -16.01
N ASP A 396 18.93 3.90 -16.39
CA ASP A 396 19.17 3.20 -17.65
C ASP A 396 18.49 1.82 -17.59
N SER A 397 17.43 1.65 -18.37
CA SER A 397 16.54 0.47 -18.34
C SER A 397 17.18 -0.83 -18.87
N VAL A 398 18.46 -0.81 -19.25
CA VAL A 398 19.17 -1.92 -19.88
C VAL A 398 20.18 -2.50 -18.90
N HIS A 399 19.67 -3.24 -17.91
CA HIS A 399 20.49 -3.99 -16.97
C HIS A 399 20.05 -5.47 -16.94
N PRO A 400 20.97 -6.46 -16.83
CA PRO A 400 20.59 -7.88 -16.82
C PRO A 400 19.64 -8.28 -15.68
N CYS A 401 19.69 -7.56 -14.55
CA CYS A 401 18.80 -7.77 -13.40
C CYS A 401 17.60 -6.82 -13.36
N SER A 402 17.28 -6.10 -14.45
CA SER A 402 16.02 -5.34 -14.53
C SER A 402 14.81 -6.29 -14.60
N ALA A 403 13.62 -5.83 -14.20
CA ALA A 403 12.42 -6.66 -14.31
C ALA A 403 12.13 -7.03 -15.78
N SER A 404 12.33 -6.09 -16.70
CA SER A 404 12.18 -6.32 -18.13
C SER A 404 13.09 -7.43 -18.67
N SER A 405 14.38 -7.43 -18.27
CA SER A 405 15.36 -8.44 -18.67
C SER A 405 15.04 -9.80 -18.06
N ILE A 406 14.75 -9.87 -16.76
CA ILE A 406 14.39 -11.11 -16.06
C ILE A 406 13.14 -11.73 -16.69
N LEU A 407 12.09 -10.92 -16.91
CA LEU A 407 10.84 -11.40 -17.51
C LEU A 407 11.11 -11.98 -18.90
N ARG A 408 11.92 -11.30 -19.72
CA ARG A 408 12.34 -11.79 -21.04
C ARG A 408 13.06 -13.14 -20.92
N CYS A 409 14.06 -13.26 -20.05
CA CYS A 409 14.80 -14.51 -19.83
C CYS A 409 13.90 -15.67 -19.39
N THR A 410 12.89 -15.41 -18.55
CA THR A 410 11.95 -16.45 -18.09
C THR A 410 10.94 -16.91 -19.13
N ASN A 411 10.69 -16.11 -20.18
CA ASN A 411 9.64 -16.36 -21.16
C ASN A 411 10.15 -16.88 -22.51
N VAL A 412 11.46 -16.83 -22.72
CA VAL A 412 12.08 -17.24 -23.98
C VAL A 412 12.46 -18.72 -23.90
N SER A 413 11.47 -19.59 -24.11
CA SER A 413 11.69 -20.93 -24.68
C SER A 413 11.48 -20.95 -26.20
N GLN A 414 11.41 -19.78 -26.85
CA GLN A 414 11.16 -19.66 -28.31
C GLN A 414 12.08 -18.70 -29.06
N LEU A 415 13.16 -18.20 -28.45
CA LEU A 415 14.13 -17.34 -29.13
C LEU A 415 15.54 -17.59 -28.61
N VAL A 416 16.05 -18.79 -28.90
CA VAL A 416 17.50 -19.01 -28.90
C VAL A 416 18.02 -18.60 -30.29
N VAL A 417 19.05 -17.75 -30.26
CA VAL A 417 20.06 -17.44 -31.30
C VAL A 417 20.07 -16.00 -31.88
N SER A 418 21.12 -15.29 -31.43
CA SER A 418 21.99 -14.30 -32.11
C SER A 418 21.48 -12.90 -32.44
N ASN A 419 21.93 -11.90 -31.67
CA ASN A 419 23.03 -10.98 -32.06
C ASN A 419 23.05 -9.75 -31.15
N LEU A 420 23.83 -9.82 -30.08
CA LEU A 420 24.70 -8.71 -29.71
C LEU A 420 25.90 -9.35 -29.02
N GLU A 421 27.03 -9.40 -29.73
CA GLU A 421 28.31 -9.51 -29.06
C GLU A 421 28.34 -8.40 -28.00
N VAL A 422 28.23 -8.78 -26.73
CA VAL A 422 28.73 -7.93 -25.65
C VAL A 422 30.23 -7.96 -25.84
N ALA A 423 30.71 -7.08 -26.71
CA ALA A 423 32.11 -6.71 -26.71
C ALA A 423 32.42 -6.30 -25.28
N ASP A 424 33.47 -6.89 -24.71
CA ASP A 424 34.11 -6.48 -23.46
C ASP A 424 34.36 -4.97 -23.49
N ALA A 425 33.37 -4.18 -23.09
CA ALA A 425 33.52 -2.78 -22.80
C ALA A 425 34.11 -2.69 -21.39
N VAL A 426 35.43 -2.86 -21.37
CA VAL A 426 36.32 -2.38 -20.32
C VAL A 426 35.83 -1.01 -19.82
N GLY A 427 35.39 -0.97 -18.56
CA GLY A 427 35.36 0.25 -17.75
C GLY A 427 34.13 1.13 -17.85
N GLU A 428 32.92 0.59 -17.69
CA GLU A 428 31.77 1.45 -17.36
C GLU A 428 31.72 1.70 -15.84
N ARG A 429 32.34 2.81 -15.40
CA ARG A 429 32.22 3.33 -14.05
C ARG A 429 30.77 3.74 -13.80
N ILE A 430 29.96 2.81 -13.30
CA ILE A 430 28.63 3.12 -12.75
C ILE A 430 28.84 4.09 -11.59
N SER A 431 28.31 5.30 -11.73
CA SER A 431 28.26 6.28 -10.66
C SER A 431 27.21 5.83 -9.64
N VAL A 432 27.62 4.92 -8.75
CA VAL A 432 26.82 4.39 -7.63
C VAL A 432 26.17 5.50 -6.79
N SER A 433 26.76 6.71 -6.76
CA SER A 433 26.25 7.86 -6.02
C SER A 433 24.89 8.37 -6.53
N GLY A 434 24.68 8.46 -7.85
CA GLY A 434 23.43 9.01 -8.42
C GLY A 434 22.24 8.06 -8.29
N GLN A 435 22.47 6.76 -8.41
CA GLN A 435 21.44 5.74 -8.23
C GLN A 435 21.07 5.57 -6.75
N ALA A 436 22.04 5.61 -5.84
CA ALA A 436 21.80 5.50 -4.40
C ALA A 436 21.00 6.70 -3.84
N GLU A 437 21.27 7.93 -4.29
CA GLU A 437 20.53 9.12 -3.87
C GLU A 437 19.04 9.06 -4.28
N ASN A 438 18.73 8.66 -5.52
CA ASN A 438 17.35 8.52 -5.99
C ASN A 438 16.59 7.40 -5.26
N LEU A 439 17.24 6.26 -5.02
CA LEU A 439 16.64 5.16 -4.26
C LEU A 439 16.36 5.59 -2.81
N SER A 440 17.24 6.38 -2.20
CA SER A 440 17.04 6.90 -0.83
C SER A 440 15.89 7.90 -0.73
N SER A 441 15.69 8.75 -1.74
CA SER A 441 14.55 9.68 -1.83
C SER A 441 13.23 8.91 -1.90
N LEU A 442 13.15 7.93 -2.80
CA LEU A 442 11.98 7.06 -2.96
C LEU A 442 11.69 6.24 -1.70
N GLU A 443 12.70 5.64 -1.09
CA GLU A 443 12.58 4.88 0.16
C GLU A 443 12.04 5.76 1.31
N SER A 444 12.58 6.98 1.47
CA SER A 444 12.12 7.91 2.50
C SER A 444 10.64 8.32 2.32
N THR A 445 10.20 8.49 1.06
CA THR A 445 8.82 8.82 0.72
C THR A 445 7.89 7.64 1.01
N ILE A 446 8.32 6.41 0.72
CA ILE A 446 7.58 5.18 1.04
C ILE A 446 7.40 5.05 2.56
N ASP A 447 8.45 5.29 3.34
CA ASP A 447 8.39 5.20 4.80
C ASP A 447 7.47 6.24 5.42
N GLN A 448 7.48 7.46 4.89
CA GLN A 448 6.54 8.49 5.29
C GLN A 448 5.10 8.05 5.03
N VAL A 449 4.79 7.59 3.81
CA VAL A 449 3.44 7.12 3.44
C VAL A 449 2.99 5.96 4.32
N ARG A 450 3.88 5.01 4.62
CA ARG A 450 3.58 3.89 5.49
C ARG A 450 3.28 4.34 6.92
N GLN A 451 4.04 5.28 7.46
CA GLN A 451 3.79 5.82 8.79
C GLN A 451 2.43 6.52 8.87
N GLU A 452 2.08 7.31 7.86
CA GLU A 452 0.77 7.96 7.77
C GLU A 452 -0.37 6.94 7.61
N ALA A 453 -0.14 5.86 6.84
CA ALA A 453 -1.09 4.76 6.72
C ALA A 453 -1.33 4.07 8.07
N LYS A 454 -0.28 3.84 8.87
CA LYS A 454 -0.41 3.28 10.24
C LYS A 454 -1.23 4.20 11.15
N GLU A 455 -1.05 5.52 11.06
CA GLU A 455 -1.86 6.50 11.79
C GLU A 455 -3.35 6.43 11.37
N VAL A 456 -3.62 6.33 10.07
CA VAL A 456 -4.99 6.17 9.53
C VAL A 456 -5.63 4.84 9.95
N VAL A 457 -4.89 3.73 9.91
CA VAL A 457 -5.38 2.42 10.35
C VAL A 457 -5.72 2.45 11.84
N ALA A 458 -4.85 3.03 12.67
CA ALA A 458 -5.14 3.21 14.09
C ALA A 458 -6.39 4.09 14.32
N ALA A 459 -6.57 5.15 13.56
CA ALA A 459 -7.77 5.98 13.60
C ALA A 459 -9.03 5.19 13.18
N LYS A 460 -8.95 4.41 12.09
CA LYS A 460 -10.05 3.55 11.61
C LYS A 460 -10.44 2.47 12.63
N ALA A 461 -9.48 1.86 13.31
CA ALA A 461 -9.74 0.90 14.37
C ALA A 461 -10.59 1.51 15.50
N THR A 462 -10.32 2.77 15.88
CA THR A 462 -11.18 3.47 16.86
C THR A 462 -12.60 3.73 16.35
N THR A 463 -12.79 3.79 15.02
CA THR A 463 -14.11 3.95 14.42
C THR A 463 -14.88 2.65 14.32
N GLU A 464 -14.18 1.54 14.09
CA GLU A 464 -14.78 0.21 13.95
C GLU A 464 -15.21 -0.37 15.30
N GLY A 465 -14.44 -0.17 16.38
CA GLY A 465 -14.87 -0.56 17.73
C GLY A 465 -16.24 0.07 18.11
N LEU A 466 -16.45 1.34 17.76
CA LEU A 466 -17.73 2.03 17.94
C LEU A 466 -18.86 1.56 17.01
N LYS A 467 -18.55 0.81 15.95
CA LYS A 467 -19.57 0.18 15.11
C LYS A 467 -19.99 -1.19 15.63
N GLU A 468 -19.11 -1.85 16.38
CA GLU A 468 -19.37 -3.15 17.00
C GLU A 468 -20.22 -3.00 18.28
N ASP A 469 -20.07 -1.89 18.99
CA ASP A 469 -20.94 -1.46 20.07
C ASP A 469 -22.34 -1.11 19.50
N GLY A 470 -23.34 -1.93 19.84
CA GLY A 470 -24.60 -2.07 19.09
C GLY A 470 -25.41 -0.79 18.80
N VAL A 471 -26.27 -0.88 17.78
CA VAL A 471 -27.07 0.24 17.22
C VAL A 471 -27.94 0.98 18.25
N SER A 472 -28.40 0.34 19.33
CA SER A 472 -29.14 1.02 20.40
C SER A 472 -28.30 2.03 21.19
N GLU A 473 -26.99 1.79 21.31
CA GLU A 473 -26.06 2.67 22.02
C GLU A 473 -25.73 3.91 21.19
N SER A 474 -25.75 3.79 19.86
CA SER A 474 -25.53 4.92 18.96
C SER A 474 -26.54 6.06 19.19
N VAL A 475 -27.81 5.76 19.45
CA VAL A 475 -28.82 6.79 19.71
C VAL A 475 -28.58 7.48 21.06
N LEU A 476 -28.11 6.73 22.06
CA LEU A 476 -27.74 7.27 23.38
C LEU A 476 -26.52 8.19 23.27
N VAL A 477 -25.51 7.80 22.51
CA VAL A 477 -24.33 8.62 22.22
C VAL A 477 -24.72 9.93 21.55
N LEU A 478 -25.64 9.91 20.59
CA LEU A 478 -26.13 11.14 19.94
C LEU A 478 -26.79 12.09 20.94
N MET A 479 -27.66 11.56 21.79
CA MET A 479 -28.38 12.36 22.80
C MET A 479 -27.42 12.97 23.82
N GLU A 480 -26.37 12.22 24.21
CA GLU A 480 -25.33 12.68 25.11
C GLU A 480 -24.49 13.80 24.47
N LEU A 481 -24.05 13.62 23.22
CA LEU A 481 -23.27 14.60 22.47
C LEU A 481 -24.04 15.90 22.22
N LEU A 482 -25.37 15.85 22.17
CA LEU A 482 -26.25 17.01 21.99
C LEU A 482 -26.64 17.70 23.31
N LYS A 483 -26.31 17.15 24.49
CA LYS A 483 -26.57 17.80 25.79
C LYS A 483 -26.13 19.28 25.86
N PRO A 484 -24.92 19.68 25.43
CA PRO A 484 -24.51 21.09 25.49
C PRO A 484 -25.35 22.00 24.57
N LEU A 485 -25.91 21.48 23.47
CA LEU A 485 -26.81 22.21 22.56
C LEU A 485 -28.24 22.34 23.10
N LYS A 486 -28.67 21.41 23.95
CA LYS A 486 -30.01 21.39 24.54
C LYS A 486 -30.31 22.64 25.38
N ASN A 487 -29.29 23.32 25.91
CA ASN A 487 -29.46 24.55 26.67
C ASN A 487 -29.54 25.81 25.78
N VAL A 488 -29.07 25.72 24.52
CA VAL A 488 -29.03 26.86 23.59
C VAL A 488 -30.38 27.06 22.91
N LEU A 489 -31.05 25.97 22.50
CA LEU A 489 -32.39 26.01 21.88
C LEU A 489 -33.45 26.76 22.72
N PRO A 490 -33.68 26.40 23.99
CA PRO A 490 -34.69 27.07 24.81
C PRO A 490 -34.32 28.53 25.12
N TRP A 491 -33.03 28.87 25.19
CA TRP A 491 -32.60 30.28 25.30
C TRP A 491 -32.96 31.10 24.05
N PHE A 492 -32.75 30.54 22.85
CA PHE A 492 -33.18 31.18 21.61
C PHE A 492 -34.70 31.28 21.49
N GLU A 493 -35.43 30.25 21.92
CA GLU A 493 -36.89 30.30 21.99
C GLU A 493 -37.38 31.36 22.99
N GLU A 494 -36.76 31.49 24.17
CA GLU A 494 -37.07 32.52 25.17
C GLU A 494 -36.88 33.94 24.59
N VAL A 495 -35.84 34.12 23.76
CA VAL A 495 -35.54 35.37 23.05
C VAL A 495 -36.52 35.61 21.88
N LEU A 496 -36.91 34.59 21.13
CA LEU A 496 -37.88 34.72 20.03
C LEU A 496 -39.32 34.91 20.51
N THR A 497 -39.68 34.31 21.64
CA THR A 497 -41.02 34.38 22.25
C THR A 497 -41.22 35.60 23.15
N TRP A 498 -40.26 36.54 23.19
CA TRP A 498 -40.35 37.79 23.96
C TRP A 498 -40.58 37.59 25.47
N GLN A 499 -40.14 36.47 26.05
CA GLN A 499 -40.29 36.23 27.50
C GLN A 499 -39.48 37.23 28.34
N LYS A 500 -38.37 37.76 27.79
CA LYS A 500 -37.56 38.84 28.39
C LYS A 500 -37.41 40.03 27.42
N PRO A 501 -38.35 40.99 27.40
CA PRO A 501 -38.43 42.03 26.38
C PRO A 501 -37.21 42.97 26.35
N ALA A 502 -36.55 43.21 27.49
CA ALA A 502 -35.35 44.05 27.53
C ALA A 502 -34.16 43.39 26.80
N THR A 503 -33.94 42.09 27.01
CA THR A 503 -32.84 41.36 26.36
C THR A 503 -33.09 41.15 24.87
N THR A 504 -34.35 40.92 24.46
CA THR A 504 -34.69 40.76 23.04
C THR A 504 -34.49 42.06 22.26
N VAL A 505 -34.91 43.20 22.81
CA VAL A 505 -34.67 44.52 22.20
C VAL A 505 -33.17 44.81 22.08
N ILE A 506 -32.35 44.46 23.08
CA ILE A 506 -30.90 44.62 23.01
C ILE A 506 -30.29 43.72 21.92
N VAL A 507 -30.71 42.45 21.83
CA VAL A 507 -30.25 41.50 20.81
C VAL A 507 -30.67 41.95 19.40
N ILE A 508 -31.88 42.47 19.25
CA ILE A 508 -32.38 43.02 17.98
C ILE A 508 -31.62 44.30 17.60
N ALA A 509 -31.45 45.25 18.52
CA ALA A 509 -30.73 46.48 18.27
C ALA A 509 -29.25 46.23 17.90
N THR A 510 -28.59 45.31 18.61
CA THR A 510 -27.21 44.91 18.33
C THR A 510 -27.07 44.17 17.00
N SER A 511 -27.97 43.22 16.69
CA SER A 511 -27.96 42.52 15.40
C SER A 511 -28.25 43.45 14.22
N LEU A 512 -29.20 44.37 14.34
CA LEU A 512 -29.48 45.39 13.32
C LEU A 512 -28.30 46.33 13.12
N LEU A 513 -27.61 46.77 14.19
CA LEU A 513 -26.39 47.57 14.10
C LEU A 513 -25.25 46.82 13.41
N ILE A 514 -25.07 45.52 13.70
CA ILE A 514 -24.04 44.67 13.08
C ILE A 514 -24.29 44.52 11.57
N VAL A 515 -25.54 44.32 11.17
CA VAL A 515 -25.93 44.22 9.75
C VAL A 515 -25.75 45.57 9.05
N TYR A 516 -26.24 46.66 9.64
CA TYR A 516 -26.18 48.00 9.07
C TYR A 516 -24.74 48.51 8.84
N LYS A 517 -23.81 48.21 9.76
CA LYS A 517 -22.41 48.64 9.63
C LYS A 517 -21.51 47.69 8.84
N GLU A 518 -22.06 46.64 8.22
CA GLU A 518 -21.28 45.55 7.58
C GLU A 518 -20.29 44.86 8.54
N TRP A 519 -20.56 44.86 9.86
CA TRP A 519 -19.67 44.26 10.87
C TRP A 519 -19.80 42.74 10.97
N VAL A 520 -20.69 42.13 10.17
CA VAL A 520 -20.91 40.68 10.13
C VAL A 520 -19.60 39.90 9.96
N GLY A 521 -18.72 40.32 9.04
CA GLY A 521 -17.41 39.69 8.84
C GLY A 521 -16.50 39.77 10.07
N LYS A 522 -16.46 40.94 10.73
CA LYS A 522 -15.67 41.15 11.97
C LYS A 522 -16.23 40.36 13.15
N ALA A 523 -17.56 40.30 13.29
CA ALA A 523 -18.21 39.51 14.33
C ALA A 523 -17.94 38.00 14.14
N LEU A 524 -17.99 37.51 12.90
CA LEU A 524 -17.58 36.14 12.57
C LEU A 524 -16.10 35.90 12.88
N ALA A 525 -15.21 36.82 12.54
CA ALA A 525 -13.78 36.71 12.85
C ALA A 525 -13.52 36.62 14.37
N VAL A 526 -14.19 37.45 15.18
CA VAL A 526 -14.10 37.38 16.66
C VAL A 526 -14.60 36.03 17.18
N CYS A 527 -15.70 35.51 16.62
CA CYS A 527 -16.22 34.18 16.98
C CYS A 527 -15.21 33.06 16.67
N LEU A 528 -14.58 33.08 15.49
CA LEU A 528 -13.55 32.12 15.11
C LEU A 528 -12.32 32.19 16.03
N LEU A 529 -11.84 33.39 16.36
CA LEU A 529 -10.71 33.57 17.29
C LEU A 529 -11.07 33.12 18.71
N TRP A 530 -12.30 33.32 19.15
CA TRP A 530 -12.78 32.80 20.43
C TRP A 530 -12.78 31.27 20.47
N MET A 531 -13.21 30.61 19.38
CA MET A 531 -13.11 29.15 19.24
C MET A 531 -11.66 28.66 19.30
N VAL A 532 -10.73 29.32 18.60
CA VAL A 532 -9.29 29.00 18.68
C VAL A 532 -8.76 29.19 20.10
N ALA A 533 -9.14 30.27 20.79
CA ALA A 533 -8.75 30.50 22.19
C ALA A 533 -9.27 29.38 23.11
N LYS A 534 -10.48 28.87 22.88
CA LYS A 534 -11.03 27.71 23.61
C LYS A 534 -10.25 26.43 23.33
N MET A 535 -9.86 26.17 22.08
CA MET A 535 -9.02 25.02 21.73
C MET A 535 -7.64 25.10 22.40
N VAL A 536 -7.02 26.30 22.45
CA VAL A 536 -5.75 26.55 23.15
C VAL A 536 -5.91 26.42 24.67
N GLN A 537 -7.01 26.91 25.24
CA GLN A 537 -7.32 26.76 26.66
C GLN A 537 -7.47 25.27 27.04
N ALA A 538 -8.12 24.46 26.20
CA ALA A 538 -8.27 23.03 26.41
C ALA A 538 -6.91 22.30 26.45
N ARG A 539 -5.92 22.76 25.65
CA ARG A 539 -4.55 22.25 25.69
C ARG A 539 -3.81 22.61 26.96
N LEU A 540 -3.82 23.90 27.34
CA LEU A 540 -3.11 24.42 28.51
C LEU A 540 -3.62 23.83 29.82
N GLN A 541 -4.93 23.59 29.92
CA GLN A 541 -5.56 23.03 31.12
C GLN A 541 -5.39 21.49 31.23
N GLY A 542 -4.66 20.84 30.31
CA GLY A 542 -4.44 19.40 30.38
C GLY A 542 -5.74 18.58 30.34
N ILE A 543 -6.80 19.12 29.72
CA ILE A 543 -8.11 18.47 29.56
C ILE A 543 -7.98 17.12 28.85
N ARG A 544 -6.85 16.91 28.15
CA ARG A 544 -6.36 15.63 27.63
C ARG A 544 -6.55 14.46 28.58
N ASN A 545 -6.34 14.63 29.90
CA ASN A 545 -6.51 13.54 30.88
C ASN A 545 -7.89 13.53 31.57
N LYS A 546 -8.66 14.61 31.48
CA LYS A 546 -9.91 14.80 32.24
C LYS A 546 -11.16 14.30 31.51
N TYR A 547 -11.11 14.24 30.17
CA TYR A 547 -12.20 13.74 29.30
C TYR A 547 -11.70 12.62 28.39
N ASN A 548 -10.92 11.69 28.95
CA ASN A 548 -10.47 10.51 28.21
C ASN A 548 -11.62 9.55 27.83
N LYS A 549 -12.79 9.74 28.46
CA LYS A 549 -13.86 8.75 28.49
C LYS A 549 -15.19 9.49 28.64
N ILE A 550 -16.06 9.41 27.64
CA ILE A 550 -17.45 9.85 27.79
C ILE A 550 -18.15 8.70 28.51
N VAL A 551 -18.47 8.90 29.79
CA VAL A 551 -19.16 7.90 30.62
C VAL A 551 -20.65 8.00 30.35
N LEU A 552 -21.20 6.98 29.70
CA LEU A 552 -22.63 6.85 29.47
C LEU A 552 -23.28 6.28 30.75
N SER A 553 -24.27 6.98 31.29
CA SER A 553 -25.13 6.45 32.36
C SER A 553 -26.37 5.79 31.73
N THR A 554 -26.43 4.47 31.79
CA THR A 554 -27.56 3.63 31.34
C THR A 554 -28.74 3.72 32.31
N ALA A 555 -29.35 4.90 32.42
CA ALA A 555 -30.62 5.08 33.11
C ALA A 555 -31.54 5.97 32.28
N SER A 556 -32.09 5.42 31.19
CA SER A 556 -33.26 6.02 30.54
C SER A 556 -34.05 4.96 29.78
N ASP A 557 -35.37 5.01 29.96
CA ASP A 557 -36.36 3.95 29.77
C ASP A 557 -36.38 3.27 28.39
N LYS A 558 -36.43 1.94 28.43
CA LYS A 558 -36.81 1.09 27.31
C LYS A 558 -38.28 1.36 26.96
N THR A 559 -38.53 2.02 25.83
CA THR A 559 -39.85 1.95 25.19
C THR A 559 -39.84 0.89 24.10
N THR A 560 -40.41 -0.25 24.46
CA THR A 560 -40.72 -1.39 23.60
C THR A 560 -41.76 -1.03 22.54
N MET A 561 -41.43 -1.37 21.29
CA MET A 561 -42.31 -2.03 20.32
C MET A 561 -43.50 -1.24 19.76
N GLU A 562 -43.37 -0.79 18.52
CA GLU A 562 -44.42 -0.97 17.49
C GLU A 562 -43.86 -0.75 16.07
N SER A 563 -44.31 -1.58 15.12
CA SER A 563 -44.04 -1.54 13.66
C SER A 563 -42.78 -2.25 13.13
N ILE A 564 -42.78 -3.58 13.26
CA ILE A 564 -41.99 -4.50 12.44
C ILE A 564 -43.00 -5.00 11.39
N VAL A 565 -43.01 -4.52 10.14
CA VAL A 565 -42.49 -5.28 8.98
C VAL A 565 -42.46 -4.42 7.68
N SER A 566 -42.87 -3.14 7.66
CA SER A 566 -42.89 -2.31 6.43
C SER A 566 -41.81 -1.22 6.35
N ALA A 567 -40.92 -1.10 7.33
CA ALA A 567 -39.91 -0.03 7.43
C ALA A 567 -38.44 -0.51 7.44
N GLN A 568 -38.15 -1.78 7.11
CA GLN A 568 -36.82 -2.38 7.31
C GLN A 568 -35.69 -1.69 6.52
N HIS A 569 -35.97 -1.15 5.33
CA HIS A 569 -34.94 -0.45 4.55
C HIS A 569 -34.73 0.99 5.03
N GLY A 570 -35.81 1.73 5.30
CA GLY A 570 -35.74 3.09 5.82
C GLY A 570 -35.13 3.16 7.22
N LEU A 571 -35.42 2.18 8.08
CA LEU A 571 -34.87 2.10 9.42
C LEU A 571 -33.37 1.81 9.39
N LYS A 572 -32.91 0.87 8.54
CA LYS A 572 -31.48 0.58 8.40
C LYS A 572 -30.71 1.77 7.84
N THR A 573 -31.25 2.44 6.82
CA THR A 573 -30.65 3.68 6.30
C THR A 573 -30.62 4.79 7.34
N ALA A 574 -31.68 4.96 8.14
CA ALA A 574 -31.70 5.94 9.22
C ALA A 574 -30.67 5.60 10.32
N GLN A 575 -30.50 4.32 10.65
CA GLN A 575 -29.50 3.83 11.60
C GLN A 575 -28.08 4.12 11.11
N ASP A 576 -27.80 3.85 9.83
CA ASP A 576 -26.51 4.15 9.21
C ASP A 576 -26.23 5.66 9.19
N ILE A 577 -27.25 6.49 8.97
CA ILE A 577 -27.15 7.96 9.03
C ILE A 577 -26.82 8.43 10.46
N VAL A 578 -27.51 7.90 11.48
CA VAL A 578 -27.23 8.24 12.89
C VAL A 578 -25.81 7.85 13.27
N GLN A 579 -25.37 6.66 12.87
CA GLN A 579 -24.02 6.19 13.13
C GLN A 579 -22.96 7.07 12.46
N MET A 580 -23.16 7.44 11.19
CA MET A 580 -22.27 8.37 10.49
C MET A 580 -22.25 9.76 11.15
N ALA A 581 -23.41 10.26 11.61
CA ALA A 581 -23.50 11.53 12.31
C ALA A 581 -22.72 11.50 13.64
N ASN A 582 -22.87 10.44 14.43
CA ASN A 582 -22.14 10.26 15.68
C ASN A 582 -20.62 10.22 15.47
N ILE A 583 -20.17 9.42 14.52
CA ILE A 583 -18.75 9.34 14.15
C ILE A 583 -18.22 10.72 13.76
N SER A 584 -18.99 11.48 12.98
CA SER A 584 -18.61 12.82 12.54
C SER A 584 -18.54 13.80 13.71
N ILE A 585 -19.54 13.80 14.60
CA ILE A 585 -19.56 14.66 15.79
C ILE A 585 -18.40 14.32 16.72
N LEU A 586 -18.12 13.04 16.97
CA LEU A 586 -17.01 12.62 17.81
C LEU A 586 -15.64 13.01 17.23
N LYS A 587 -15.47 12.92 15.91
CA LYS A 587 -14.25 13.43 15.23
C LYS A 587 -14.11 14.95 15.40
N ILE A 588 -15.19 15.71 15.27
CA ILE A 588 -15.19 17.16 15.50
C ILE A 588 -14.83 17.48 16.96
N TRP A 589 -15.40 16.74 17.92
CA TRP A 589 -15.04 16.85 19.34
C TRP A 589 -13.57 16.50 19.60
N SER A 590 -13.04 15.46 18.96
CA SER A 590 -11.63 15.06 19.03
C SER A 590 -10.69 16.21 18.63
N ILE A 591 -11.07 16.95 17.59
CA ILE A 591 -10.36 18.18 17.15
C ILE A 591 -10.51 19.29 18.19
N LEU A 592 -11.74 19.58 18.66
CA LEU A 592 -12.00 20.68 19.59
C LEU A 592 -11.30 20.48 20.95
N VAL A 593 -11.23 19.24 21.44
CA VAL A 593 -10.56 18.85 22.69
C VAL A 593 -9.04 18.66 22.47
N SER A 594 -8.55 18.85 21.25
CA SER A 594 -7.13 18.73 20.88
C SER A 594 -6.51 17.36 21.11
N LYS A 595 -7.29 16.28 20.97
CA LYS A 595 -6.80 14.90 21.13
C LYS A 595 -5.84 14.50 20.01
N ALA A 596 -6.04 15.04 18.80
CA ALA A 596 -5.14 14.86 17.67
C ALA A 596 -4.36 16.15 17.39
N PRO A 597 -3.14 16.33 17.94
CA PRO A 597 -2.43 17.62 17.92
C PRO A 597 -2.13 18.10 16.50
N LYS A 598 -1.64 17.21 15.61
CA LYS A 598 -1.35 17.53 14.20
C LYS A 598 -2.57 18.13 13.47
N HIS A 599 -3.74 17.49 13.57
CA HIS A 599 -4.95 17.97 12.92
C HIS A 599 -5.51 19.23 13.58
N THR A 600 -5.40 19.32 14.90
CA THR A 600 -5.87 20.47 15.66
C THR A 600 -5.06 21.72 15.32
N ASP A 601 -3.74 21.61 15.18
CA ASP A 601 -2.87 22.71 14.74
C ASP A 601 -3.27 23.21 13.36
N MET A 602 -3.49 22.28 12.42
CA MET A 602 -3.92 22.62 11.07
C MET A 602 -5.28 23.35 11.07
N VAL A 603 -6.24 22.87 11.86
CA VAL A 603 -7.56 23.51 12.00
C VAL A 603 -7.45 24.88 12.66
N MET A 604 -6.65 25.03 13.72
CA MET A 604 -6.45 26.34 14.35
C MET A 604 -5.78 27.34 13.41
N MET A 605 -4.79 26.91 12.62
CA MET A 605 -4.15 27.75 11.60
C MET A 605 -5.16 28.15 10.51
N ALA A 606 -5.98 27.21 10.03
CA ALA A 606 -7.02 27.49 9.05
C ALA A 606 -8.10 28.45 9.58
N LEU A 607 -8.57 28.25 10.82
CA LEU A 607 -9.55 29.12 11.49
C LEU A 607 -8.98 30.52 11.72
N THR A 608 -7.71 30.63 12.11
CA THR A 608 -7.01 31.91 12.30
C THR A 608 -6.84 32.63 10.96
N GLY A 609 -6.40 31.93 9.91
CA GLY A 609 -6.30 32.48 8.56
C GLY A 609 -7.64 32.97 8.03
N LEU A 610 -8.71 32.18 8.20
CA LEU A 610 -10.08 32.56 7.83
C LEU A 610 -10.57 33.77 8.62
N ALA A 611 -10.26 33.85 9.93
CA ALA A 611 -10.60 35.00 10.76
C ALA A 611 -9.90 36.28 10.27
N ILE A 612 -8.63 36.20 9.87
CA ILE A 612 -7.89 37.34 9.32
C ILE A 612 -8.52 37.80 8.00
N ILE A 613 -8.85 36.88 7.09
CA ILE A 613 -9.51 37.21 5.82
C ILE A 613 -10.85 37.91 6.06
N LEU A 614 -11.67 37.38 6.97
CA LEU A 614 -12.98 37.96 7.34
C LEU A 614 -12.87 39.31 8.07
N ALA A 615 -11.77 39.56 8.77
CA ALA A 615 -11.50 40.82 9.46
C ALA A 615 -11.02 41.92 8.51
N VAL A 616 -10.21 41.57 7.51
CA VAL A 616 -9.58 42.50 6.56
C VAL A 616 -10.49 42.82 5.37
N ILE A 617 -11.18 41.80 4.82
CA ILE A 617 -11.99 41.95 3.61
C ILE A 617 -13.45 42.23 3.99
N PRO A 618 -14.07 43.32 3.49
CA PRO A 618 -15.50 43.56 3.71
C PRO A 618 -16.35 42.40 3.18
N PHE A 619 -17.29 41.94 4.02
CA PHE A 619 -18.06 40.72 3.78
C PHE A 619 -18.76 40.66 2.41
N LYS A 620 -19.16 41.82 1.86
CA LYS A 620 -19.77 41.90 0.53
C LYS A 620 -18.89 41.37 -0.60
N TYR A 621 -17.57 41.58 -0.55
CA TYR A 621 -16.65 41.06 -1.57
C TYR A 621 -16.49 39.55 -1.46
N ILE A 622 -16.52 39.03 -0.23
CA ILE A 622 -16.52 37.58 0.02
C ILE A 622 -17.81 36.95 -0.52
N LEU A 623 -18.97 37.58 -0.28
CA LEU A 623 -20.25 37.11 -0.79
C LEU A 623 -20.30 37.15 -2.33
N MET A 624 -19.83 38.24 -2.95
CA MET A 624 -19.73 38.34 -4.41
C MET A 624 -18.80 37.26 -4.99
N ALA A 625 -17.66 36.97 -4.34
CA ALA A 625 -16.75 35.91 -4.76
C ALA A 625 -17.35 34.51 -4.60
N ILE A 626 -18.09 34.23 -3.52
CA ILE A 626 -18.80 32.97 -3.31
C ILE A 626 -19.86 32.76 -4.40
N ILE A 627 -20.66 33.79 -4.69
CA ILE A 627 -21.69 33.73 -5.73
C ILE A 627 -21.03 33.43 -7.08
N LEU A 628 -19.98 34.17 -7.44
CA LEU A 628 -19.22 33.92 -8.68
C LEU A 628 -18.65 32.49 -8.71
N CYS A 629 -18.08 32.02 -7.60
CA CYS A 629 -17.54 30.66 -7.49
C CYS A 629 -18.65 29.62 -7.69
N CYS A 630 -19.76 29.67 -6.95
CA CYS A 630 -20.89 28.75 -7.08
C CYS A 630 -21.40 28.66 -8.53
N PHE A 631 -21.54 29.79 -9.23
CA PHE A 631 -21.97 29.80 -10.62
C PHE A 631 -20.91 29.21 -11.56
N THR A 632 -19.62 29.50 -11.36
CA THR A 632 -18.53 28.89 -12.15
C THR A 632 -18.39 27.39 -11.92
N THR A 633 -18.54 26.89 -10.69
CA THR A 633 -18.42 25.47 -10.36
C THR A 633 -19.63 24.66 -10.85
N SER A 634 -20.83 25.24 -10.85
CA SER A 634 -22.06 24.58 -11.35
C SER A 634 -22.07 24.41 -12.88
N SER A 635 -21.24 25.17 -13.60
CA SER A 635 -21.09 25.07 -15.05
C SER A 635 -20.43 23.76 -15.49
N LYS A 636 -20.65 23.34 -16.75
CA LYS A 636 -20.02 22.16 -17.34
C LYS A 636 -18.47 22.23 -17.30
N LEU A 637 -17.90 23.44 -17.34
CA LEU A 637 -16.46 23.69 -17.26
C LEU A 637 -15.94 23.50 -15.81
N GLY A 638 -16.74 23.87 -14.81
CA GLY A 638 -16.43 23.65 -13.39
C GLY A 638 -16.43 22.17 -12.98
N LYS A 639 -17.26 21.34 -13.62
CA LYS A 639 -17.24 19.87 -13.41
C LYS A 639 -15.98 19.20 -13.97
N HIS A 640 -15.38 19.74 -15.03
CA HIS A 640 -14.09 19.27 -15.55
C HIS A 640 -12.92 19.75 -14.68
N ALA A 641 -13.02 20.94 -14.08
CA ALA A 641 -12.04 21.49 -13.15
C ALA A 641 -12.20 21.00 -11.70
N ALA A 642 -13.11 20.05 -11.43
CA ALA A 642 -13.28 19.48 -10.11
C ALA A 642 -11.96 18.86 -9.65
N ASN A 643 -11.36 19.45 -8.61
CA ASN A 643 -10.04 19.09 -8.14
C ASN A 643 -10.08 17.71 -7.46
N LYS A 644 -9.93 16.64 -8.25
CA LYS A 644 -9.87 15.25 -7.79
C LYS A 644 -8.84 15.09 -6.66
N GLN A 645 -7.71 15.79 -6.78
CA GLN A 645 -6.66 15.82 -5.77
C GLN A 645 -7.13 16.47 -4.46
N GLY A 646 -7.79 17.63 -4.53
CA GLY A 646 -8.32 18.33 -3.35
C GLY A 646 -9.33 17.48 -2.56
N ASN A 647 -10.24 16.81 -3.26
CA ASN A 647 -11.21 15.90 -2.63
C ASN A 647 -10.52 14.71 -1.98
N ARG A 648 -9.47 14.16 -2.62
CA ARG A 648 -8.70 13.05 -2.04
C ARG A 648 -7.98 13.48 -0.76
N ARG A 649 -7.31 14.64 -0.76
CA ARG A 649 -6.64 15.18 0.45
C ARG A 649 -7.61 15.44 1.60
N LEU A 650 -8.79 15.99 1.30
CA LEU A 650 -9.81 16.21 2.33
C LEU A 650 -10.28 14.88 2.93
N LYS A 651 -10.45 13.85 2.10
CA LYS A 651 -10.83 12.50 2.55
C LYS A 651 -9.72 11.85 3.38
N GLU A 652 -8.47 11.89 2.93
CA GLU A 652 -7.30 11.38 3.67
C GLU A 652 -7.17 12.08 5.04
N TRP A 653 -7.33 13.40 5.06
CA TRP A 653 -7.32 14.18 6.30
C TRP A 653 -8.49 13.81 7.22
N TRP A 654 -9.70 13.62 6.67
CA TRP A 654 -10.86 13.23 7.48
C TRP A 654 -10.70 11.82 8.08
N ASP A 655 -10.15 10.88 7.32
CA ASP A 655 -9.96 9.48 7.72
C ASP A 655 -8.85 9.31 8.76
N SER A 656 -7.88 10.23 8.84
CA SER A 656 -6.78 10.21 9.83
C SER A 656 -7.17 10.67 11.23
N ILE A 657 -8.34 11.30 11.41
CA ILE A 657 -8.78 11.80 12.72
C ILE A 657 -9.24 10.63 13.61
N PRO A 658 -8.60 10.37 14.77
CA PRO A 658 -9.02 9.34 15.71
C PRO A 658 -10.26 9.78 16.50
N ILE A 659 -11.09 8.80 16.88
CA ILE A 659 -12.28 9.04 17.68
C ILE A 659 -11.96 9.03 19.19
N ILE A 660 -12.76 9.73 19.98
CA ILE A 660 -12.74 9.64 21.44
C ILE A 660 -13.48 8.35 21.84
N PRO A 661 -12.83 7.39 22.55
CA PRO A 661 -13.48 6.15 22.96
C PRO A 661 -14.60 6.47 23.95
N VAL A 662 -15.72 5.80 23.75
CA VAL A 662 -16.88 5.83 24.63
C VAL A 662 -16.88 4.50 25.38
N GLU A 663 -17.02 4.52 26.70
CA GLU A 663 -17.15 3.28 27.47
C GLU A 663 -18.46 3.37 28.23
N VAL A 664 -19.34 2.41 27.99
CA VAL A 664 -20.58 2.24 28.72
C VAL A 664 -20.22 1.62 30.07
N ILE A 665 -20.45 2.35 31.17
CA ILE A 665 -20.30 1.78 32.51
C ILE A 665 -21.68 1.34 32.97
N ASP A 666 -21.89 0.03 33.02
CA ASP A 666 -22.99 -0.55 33.77
C ASP A 666 -22.65 -0.45 35.27
N ASN A 667 -23.35 0.46 35.95
CA ASN A 667 -23.41 0.72 37.39
C ASN A 667 -22.55 1.88 37.92
N VAL A 668 -23.25 2.82 38.55
CA VAL A 668 -22.70 3.88 39.40
C VAL A 668 -22.10 3.23 40.66
N PRO A 669 -20.86 3.53 41.07
CA PRO A 669 -20.39 3.14 42.40
C PRO A 669 -21.13 3.99 43.44
N ASP A 670 -21.82 3.33 44.36
CA ASP A 670 -22.47 3.97 45.50
C ASP A 670 -21.49 4.88 46.23
N THR A 671 -21.81 6.17 46.28
CA THR A 671 -21.23 7.10 47.24
C THR A 671 -21.54 6.61 48.64
N GLN A 672 -20.54 6.06 49.33
CA GLN A 672 -20.58 5.96 50.79
C GLN A 672 -20.36 7.35 51.38
N THR A 673 -21.27 7.69 52.29
CA THR A 673 -21.31 8.86 53.19
C THR A 673 -19.99 9.21 53.85
#